data_AF-A0A558NPE3-F1
#
_entry.id   AF-A0A558NPE3-F1
#
_cell.length_a   1.000
_cell.length_b   1.000
_cell.length_c   1.000
_cell.angle_alpha   90.00
_cell.angle_beta   90.00
_cell.angle_gamma   90.00
#
_symmetry.space_group_name_H-M   'P 1'
#
loop_
_entity.id
_entity.type
_entity.pdbx_description
1 polymer ?
#
loop_
_entity_poly.entity_id
_entity_poly.type
_entity_poly.pdbx_seq_one_letter_code
_entity_poly.pdbx_strand_id
1 'polypeptide(L)'
;MKRIVLGFFLSMSLANVSAYQSGIDAGGYRYIDSAEAEVSYDFDDISTNPDSGVISLGDDQSKIISIGFTYKFYGVDYTQLYVSSNGFISFTSSNQGCCTGYVIPSSNAFSRLGVGIAAWWEDLNPGSGGTVHYLLSGTAPERVLTIQFKNVPAYSNSGRNTFQYKLYEGKEVAEVHYQELYGDNGNYSAGISGSSTVGTSLYYGVGGNSQNAVPGITLPYAVRYERAEIGFSYNGGKPVELIAPGSQRTMNIDLKSFMPTDQDMQFSYHSGNTAVSVSGPGYLSINAGATIVLPLELTSAPNAEGFYDVTVSVSSPDNTFSAFTITLRLYTYELEQITPSSSDISRTPSLSSDGQSAALLSKRDLASTGKSNLVYDAFLYNRTLDSYQQLTVNPAGRNCNNVVISGDASTVAILCNSSLDPTFPNTGVTDELYIYDVDSGTLSRAPYNAIADTTAGRLSINYDGQVIAFVSSINPLGSNTDGSKEVFAYHRGREKLIQLTDFNINGIDSVDLDYNGERFVVSANGNPLGANATNRYQVFTGTINNGIQRQITIATARDSKQVTISADGEKVAFSSNASLLGTNNRYNIFVASFRGEVEKQITDSALFDSVLPSLSGDASRVAFVSSASLDDRGLSNNSNNQEAYVYDLKRERGYQVSEVNESRNVEDLTLADNGNALLFSGTADWDTGSNPSRTRQMFIIEGFGDNSVSGYEEEMTPWPVVKSDNGEFAEKFISNGGHTSLLWIAGLALLGLRRRRNK
;
A
#
# COMPACT_ATOMS: atom_id res chain seq x y z
N MET A 1 16.31 -61.63 30.25
CA MET A 1 16.67 -60.42 29.47
C MET A 1 15.39 -59.85 28.87
N LYS A 2 14.89 -58.75 29.42
CA LYS A 2 13.70 -58.02 28.95
C LYS A 2 14.17 -57.00 27.91
N ARG A 3 13.59 -57.00 26.72
CA ARG A 3 13.80 -55.95 25.70
C ARG A 3 12.82 -54.81 26.00
N ILE A 4 13.39 -53.64 26.30
CA ILE A 4 12.69 -52.37 26.49
C ILE A 4 12.34 -51.84 25.10
N VAL A 5 11.05 -51.63 24.83
CA VAL A 5 10.57 -50.86 23.68
C VAL A 5 10.47 -49.41 24.15
N LEU A 6 11.34 -48.56 23.63
CA LEU A 6 11.34 -47.12 23.87
C LEU A 6 10.31 -46.49 22.90
N GLY A 7 9.16 -46.11 23.43
CA GLY A 7 8.16 -45.35 22.67
C GLY A 7 8.62 -43.90 22.54
N PHE A 8 8.99 -43.49 21.33
CA PHE A 8 9.15 -42.08 20.97
C PHE A 8 7.75 -41.45 20.95
N PHE A 9 7.39 -40.72 22.01
CA PHE A 9 6.32 -39.73 21.94
C PHE A 9 6.85 -38.56 21.14
N LEU A 10 6.49 -38.48 19.87
CA LEU A 10 6.64 -37.28 19.07
C LEU A 10 5.60 -36.28 19.59
N SER A 11 5.96 -35.45 20.57
CA SER A 11 5.20 -34.25 20.88
C SER A 11 5.41 -33.27 19.73
N MET A 12 4.54 -33.34 18.71
CA MET A 12 4.33 -32.19 17.84
C MET A 12 3.80 -31.08 18.75
N SER A 13 4.65 -30.09 19.06
CA SER A 13 4.17 -28.78 19.46
C SER A 13 3.41 -28.24 18.25
N LEU A 14 2.09 -28.41 18.25
CA LEU A 14 1.23 -27.54 17.49
C LEU A 14 1.60 -26.13 17.93
N ALA A 15 2.23 -25.36 17.06
CA ALA A 15 2.17 -23.92 17.20
C ALA A 15 0.68 -23.60 17.27
N ASN A 16 0.19 -23.21 18.45
CA ASN A 16 -1.12 -22.61 18.55
C ASN A 16 -1.03 -21.37 17.65
N VAL A 17 -1.56 -21.47 16.43
CA VAL A 17 -1.92 -20.29 15.67
C VAL A 17 -3.01 -19.66 16.51
N SER A 18 -2.61 -18.73 17.38
CA SER A 18 -3.54 -18.00 18.20
C SER A 18 -4.40 -17.18 17.25
N ALA A 19 -5.71 -17.38 17.29
CA ALA A 19 -6.60 -16.65 16.42
C ALA A 19 -6.49 -15.15 16.68
N TYR A 20 -6.57 -14.35 15.61
CA TYR A 20 -6.58 -12.90 15.73
C TYR A 20 -7.95 -12.45 16.23
N GLN A 21 -8.00 -11.80 17.39
CA GLN A 21 -9.22 -11.25 17.99
C GLN A 21 -9.18 -9.72 17.91
N SER A 22 -10.30 -9.09 17.58
CA SER A 22 -10.38 -7.62 17.67
C SER A 22 -10.28 -7.16 19.12
N GLY A 23 -9.95 -5.88 19.32
CA GLY A 23 -10.24 -5.22 20.59
C GLY A 23 -11.74 -5.21 20.87
N ILE A 24 -12.12 -5.01 22.14
CA ILE A 24 -13.50 -4.79 22.55
C ILE A 24 -13.92 -3.34 22.30
N ASP A 25 -15.17 -3.15 21.89
CA ASP A 25 -15.79 -1.84 21.93
C ASP A 25 -16.19 -1.42 23.36
N ALA A 26 -16.67 -0.19 23.50
CA ALA A 26 -17.08 0.33 24.82
C ALA A 26 -18.28 -0.42 25.43
N GLY A 27 -19.05 -1.18 24.64
CA GLY A 27 -20.15 -2.03 25.06
C GLY A 27 -19.74 -3.47 25.39
N GLY A 28 -18.48 -3.83 25.15
CA GLY A 28 -17.88 -5.12 25.49
C GLY A 28 -17.97 -6.16 24.39
N TYR A 29 -18.31 -5.76 23.16
CA TYR A 29 -18.32 -6.68 22.03
C TYR A 29 -16.99 -6.66 21.29
N ARG A 30 -16.57 -7.83 20.81
CA ARG A 30 -15.45 -8.02 19.88
C ARG A 30 -15.90 -8.85 18.68
N TYR A 31 -15.07 -8.93 17.64
CA TYR A 31 -15.21 -9.94 16.61
C TYR A 31 -14.02 -10.89 16.51
N ILE A 32 -14.31 -12.09 16.01
CA ILE A 32 -13.38 -13.15 15.68
C ILE A 32 -13.78 -13.67 14.30
N ASP A 33 -12.83 -13.93 13.40
CA ASP A 33 -13.14 -14.33 12.04
C ASP A 33 -12.58 -15.71 11.65
N SER A 34 -13.04 -16.20 10.50
CA SER A 34 -12.78 -17.55 10.01
C SER A 34 -11.40 -17.75 9.37
N ALA A 35 -10.69 -16.68 9.01
CA ALA A 35 -9.33 -16.76 8.49
C ALA A 35 -8.36 -17.32 9.54
N GLU A 36 -8.68 -17.17 10.83
CA GLU A 36 -7.85 -17.59 11.96
C GLU A 36 -8.37 -18.81 12.73
N ALA A 37 -9.24 -19.62 12.10
CA ALA A 37 -9.66 -20.97 12.52
C ALA A 37 -10.54 -21.10 13.79
N GLU A 38 -10.77 -20.05 14.58
CA GLU A 38 -11.67 -20.11 15.75
C GLU A 38 -13.17 -20.10 15.38
N VAL A 39 -13.53 -19.46 14.27
CA VAL A 39 -14.89 -19.49 13.71
C VAL A 39 -14.88 -20.38 12.47
N SER A 40 -15.66 -21.45 12.50
CA SER A 40 -15.85 -22.29 11.31
C SER A 40 -16.94 -21.69 10.44
N TYR A 41 -16.64 -21.51 9.15
CA TYR A 41 -17.67 -21.24 8.15
C TYR A 41 -18.64 -22.42 8.09
N ASP A 42 -19.90 -22.15 8.40
CA ASP A 42 -20.99 -23.13 8.45
C ASP A 42 -22.23 -22.48 7.85
N PHE A 43 -22.42 -22.65 6.55
CA PHE A 43 -23.53 -22.08 5.81
C PHE A 43 -24.52 -23.18 5.40
N ASP A 44 -25.74 -23.12 5.92
CA ASP A 44 -26.81 -24.08 5.61
C ASP A 44 -27.97 -23.36 4.93
N ASP A 45 -28.26 -23.69 3.67
CA ASP A 45 -29.25 -22.98 2.86
C ASP A 45 -30.70 -23.25 3.35
N ILE A 46 -31.19 -22.37 4.23
CA ILE A 46 -32.53 -22.47 4.83
C ILE A 46 -33.67 -22.19 3.84
N SER A 47 -33.39 -21.64 2.64
CA SER A 47 -34.45 -21.29 1.67
C SER A 47 -35.21 -22.49 1.10
N THR A 48 -34.66 -23.70 1.28
CA THR A 48 -35.30 -24.95 0.86
C THR A 48 -35.97 -25.69 2.03
N ASN A 49 -35.80 -25.19 3.25
CA ASN A 49 -36.38 -25.78 4.44
C ASN A 49 -37.89 -25.47 4.51
N PRO A 50 -38.77 -26.49 4.64
CA PRO A 50 -40.22 -26.28 4.69
C PRO A 50 -40.70 -25.49 5.91
N ASP A 51 -39.91 -25.43 6.98
CA ASP A 51 -40.20 -24.67 8.20
C ASP A 51 -39.65 -23.24 8.15
N SER A 52 -38.94 -22.87 7.06
CA SER A 52 -38.47 -21.49 6.87
C SER A 52 -39.63 -20.55 6.52
N GLY A 53 -39.61 -19.36 7.12
CA GLY A 53 -40.51 -18.27 6.77
C GLY A 53 -39.87 -17.35 5.73
N VAL A 54 -40.66 -16.87 4.78
CA VAL A 54 -40.23 -15.87 3.78
C VAL A 54 -40.47 -14.46 4.31
N ILE A 55 -39.45 -13.61 4.24
CA ILE A 55 -39.56 -12.17 4.53
C ILE A 55 -39.76 -11.45 3.20
N SER A 56 -41.01 -11.05 2.91
CA SER A 56 -41.33 -10.29 1.70
C SER A 56 -40.82 -8.85 1.81
N LEU A 57 -39.66 -8.60 1.20
CA LEU A 57 -39.03 -7.29 1.06
C LEU A 57 -38.96 -6.92 -0.42
N GLY A 58 -39.38 -5.69 -0.74
CA GLY A 58 -39.01 -5.01 -1.97
C GLY A 58 -37.76 -4.15 -1.76
N ASP A 59 -37.52 -3.27 -2.71
CA ASP A 59 -36.52 -2.22 -2.60
C ASP A 59 -36.86 -1.21 -1.50
N ASP A 60 -35.86 -0.78 -0.72
CA ASP A 60 -36.01 0.17 0.37
C ASP A 60 -37.11 -0.15 1.39
N GLN A 61 -37.13 -1.40 1.83
CA GLN A 61 -38.10 -1.88 2.81
C GLN A 61 -37.42 -2.43 4.06
N SER A 62 -38.16 -2.40 5.16
CA SER A 62 -37.82 -3.15 6.36
C SER A 62 -39.03 -3.95 6.83
N LYS A 63 -38.77 -5.08 7.49
CA LYS A 63 -39.80 -5.92 8.08
C LYS A 63 -39.39 -6.36 9.47
N ILE A 64 -40.31 -6.22 10.42
CA ILE A 64 -40.13 -6.76 11.77
C ILE A 64 -40.43 -8.26 11.78
N ILE A 65 -39.58 -9.04 12.45
CA ILE A 65 -39.80 -10.46 12.71
C ILE A 65 -39.60 -10.76 14.21
N SER A 66 -40.24 -11.83 14.68
CA SER A 66 -40.03 -12.33 16.04
C SER A 66 -38.74 -13.16 16.11
N ILE A 67 -37.92 -12.93 17.14
CA ILE A 67 -36.67 -13.68 17.36
C ILE A 67 -36.97 -15.12 17.80
N GLY A 68 -38.08 -15.33 18.51
CA GLY A 68 -38.49 -16.63 19.06
C GLY A 68 -37.96 -16.89 20.47
N PHE A 69 -36.99 -16.11 20.93
CA PHE A 69 -36.45 -16.09 22.29
C PHE A 69 -36.04 -14.66 22.66
N THR A 70 -35.72 -14.43 23.94
CA THR A 70 -35.11 -13.16 24.37
C THR A 70 -33.64 -13.19 24.02
N TYR A 71 -33.21 -12.31 23.13
CA TYR A 71 -31.81 -12.11 22.74
C TYR A 71 -31.30 -10.82 23.36
N LYS A 72 -30.17 -10.90 24.07
CA LYS A 72 -29.56 -9.75 24.70
C LYS A 72 -28.45 -9.21 23.81
N PHE A 73 -28.50 -7.92 23.51
CA PHE A 73 -27.52 -7.25 22.66
C PHE A 73 -27.21 -5.86 23.20
N TYR A 74 -25.92 -5.51 23.34
CA TYR A 74 -25.47 -4.28 24.01
C TYR A 74 -26.17 -4.01 25.37
N GLY A 75 -26.39 -5.07 26.15
CA GLY A 75 -26.98 -4.97 27.49
C GLY A 75 -28.50 -4.84 27.52
N VAL A 76 -29.19 -4.83 26.38
CA VAL A 76 -30.65 -4.70 26.28
C VAL A 76 -31.27 -5.99 25.74
N ASP A 77 -32.39 -6.40 26.32
CA ASP A 77 -33.14 -7.59 25.93
C ASP A 77 -34.12 -7.27 24.78
N TYR A 78 -34.06 -8.06 23.71
CA TYR A 78 -34.91 -7.94 22.52
C TYR A 78 -35.65 -9.25 22.24
N THR A 79 -36.89 -9.15 21.78
CA THR A 79 -37.71 -10.30 21.34
C THR A 79 -38.12 -10.21 19.86
N GLN A 80 -37.83 -9.08 19.24
CA GLN A 80 -38.11 -8.75 17.84
C GLN A 80 -36.93 -7.97 17.26
N LEU A 81 -36.79 -8.04 15.94
CA LEU A 81 -35.83 -7.24 15.19
C LEU A 81 -36.41 -6.88 13.82
N TYR A 82 -35.86 -5.84 13.20
CA TYR A 82 -36.13 -5.43 11.84
C TYR A 82 -35.07 -6.00 10.91
N VAL A 83 -35.51 -6.57 9.79
CA VAL A 83 -34.66 -6.98 8.67
C VAL A 83 -34.82 -5.95 7.57
N SER A 84 -33.71 -5.32 7.17
CA SER A 84 -33.66 -4.34 6.09
C SER A 84 -33.42 -5.03 4.74
N SER A 85 -34.03 -4.54 3.66
CA SER A 85 -33.71 -4.95 2.28
C SER A 85 -32.23 -4.78 1.96
N ASN A 86 -31.62 -3.77 2.57
CA ASN A 86 -30.26 -3.28 2.36
C ASN A 86 -29.20 -4.01 3.20
N GLY A 87 -29.40 -5.30 3.53
CA GLY A 87 -28.35 -6.16 4.07
C GLY A 87 -27.88 -5.86 5.51
N PHE A 88 -28.78 -5.37 6.36
CA PHE A 88 -28.57 -5.29 7.81
C PHE A 88 -29.81 -5.71 8.61
N ILE A 89 -29.60 -6.04 9.88
CA ILE A 89 -30.65 -6.21 10.89
C ILE A 89 -30.53 -5.15 11.99
N SER A 90 -31.67 -4.71 12.52
CA SER A 90 -31.74 -3.70 13.59
C SER A 90 -32.67 -4.14 14.71
N PHE A 91 -32.26 -3.92 15.95
CA PHE A 91 -33.08 -4.18 17.13
C PHE A 91 -33.91 -2.96 17.56
N THR A 92 -33.63 -1.77 17.01
CA THR A 92 -34.29 -0.52 17.44
C THR A 92 -34.84 0.35 16.32
N SER A 93 -34.42 0.14 15.07
CA SER A 93 -34.76 1.00 13.93
C SER A 93 -35.53 0.24 12.87
N SER A 94 -36.64 0.82 12.39
CA SER A 94 -37.34 0.37 11.19
C SER A 94 -36.83 1.04 9.91
N ASN A 95 -35.81 1.90 10.01
CA ASN A 95 -35.16 2.51 8.85
C ASN A 95 -34.47 1.42 8.02
N GLN A 96 -34.55 1.55 6.70
CA GLN A 96 -34.00 0.64 5.70
C GLN A 96 -32.56 0.99 5.29
N GLY A 97 -32.01 2.10 5.76
CA GLY A 97 -30.62 2.52 5.55
C GLY A 97 -30.22 2.85 4.12
N CYS A 98 -31.18 3.19 3.25
CA CYS A 98 -30.87 3.62 1.89
C CYS A 98 -30.00 4.88 1.87
N CYS A 99 -29.04 5.04 0.97
CA CYS A 99 -28.65 4.13 -0.12
C CYS A 99 -27.11 4.13 -0.17
N THR A 100 -26.51 3.94 1.01
CA THR A 100 -25.06 3.84 1.21
C THR A 100 -24.82 3.30 2.61
N GLY A 101 -23.84 2.41 2.73
CA GLY A 101 -23.20 2.10 3.99
C GLY A 101 -22.50 3.34 4.58
N TYR A 102 -22.26 3.30 5.88
CA TYR A 102 -21.50 4.29 6.63
C TYR A 102 -20.49 3.60 7.56
N VAL A 103 -19.41 4.29 7.91
CA VAL A 103 -18.47 3.83 8.94
C VAL A 103 -19.22 3.52 10.24
N ILE A 104 -18.93 2.37 10.85
CA ILE A 104 -19.49 1.94 12.13
C ILE A 104 -18.38 1.96 13.21
N PRO A 105 -18.59 2.58 14.38
CA PRO A 105 -19.72 3.42 14.76
C PRO A 105 -19.61 4.83 14.16
N SER A 106 -20.74 5.43 13.82
CA SER A 106 -20.84 6.87 13.53
C SER A 106 -22.26 7.36 13.76
N SER A 107 -22.43 8.67 13.92
CA SER A 107 -23.77 9.28 14.00
C SER A 107 -24.63 8.97 12.77
N ASN A 108 -24.02 8.94 11.57
CA ASN A 108 -24.73 8.63 10.33
C ASN A 108 -25.17 7.15 10.30
N ALA A 109 -24.26 6.23 10.62
CA ALA A 109 -24.58 4.81 10.72
C ALA A 109 -25.72 4.58 11.72
N PHE A 110 -25.57 5.10 12.94
CA PHE A 110 -26.54 4.89 14.02
C PHE A 110 -27.92 5.50 13.72
N SER A 111 -27.99 6.64 13.04
CA SER A 111 -29.27 7.26 12.64
C SER A 111 -30.12 6.40 11.70
N ARG A 112 -29.49 5.43 11.01
CA ARG A 112 -30.13 4.53 10.05
C ARG A 112 -30.22 3.11 10.61
N LEU A 113 -29.07 2.49 10.91
CA LEU A 113 -28.97 1.14 11.44
C LEU A 113 -29.56 1.01 12.85
N GLY A 114 -29.47 2.05 13.69
CA GLY A 114 -29.76 1.94 15.12
C GLY A 114 -28.82 0.95 15.82
N VAL A 115 -29.33 0.25 16.83
CA VAL A 115 -28.62 -0.87 17.45
C VAL A 115 -28.80 -2.07 16.54
N GLY A 116 -27.74 -2.61 15.93
CA GLY A 116 -27.90 -3.59 14.85
C GLY A 116 -26.61 -4.23 14.36
N ILE A 117 -26.77 -5.12 13.39
CA ILE A 117 -25.69 -5.88 12.74
C ILE A 117 -25.81 -5.67 11.23
N ALA A 118 -24.81 -5.03 10.65
CA ALA A 118 -24.65 -4.93 9.19
C ALA A 118 -23.83 -6.12 8.70
N ALA A 119 -24.35 -6.85 7.70
CA ALA A 119 -23.58 -7.90 7.03
C ALA A 119 -22.92 -7.33 5.78
N TRP A 120 -23.75 -6.80 4.90
CA TRP A 120 -23.30 -6.21 3.64
C TRP A 120 -24.19 -5.02 3.30
N TRP A 121 -24.13 -4.00 4.17
CA TRP A 121 -25.05 -2.87 4.11
C TRP A 121 -24.68 -1.90 2.99
N GLU A 122 -25.54 -1.89 1.97
CA GLU A 122 -25.68 -0.90 0.89
C GLU A 122 -27.06 -1.13 0.23
N ASP A 123 -27.28 -0.61 -0.98
CA ASP A 123 -28.51 -0.52 -1.74
C ASP A 123 -28.78 -1.87 -2.42
N LEU A 124 -29.28 -2.82 -1.63
CA LEU A 124 -29.66 -4.16 -2.07
C LEU A 124 -31.15 -4.23 -2.34
N ASN A 125 -31.53 -4.93 -3.41
CA ASN A 125 -32.91 -4.93 -3.88
C ASN A 125 -33.48 -6.36 -4.03
N PRO A 126 -34.04 -6.92 -2.94
CA PRO A 126 -34.74 -8.20 -2.98
C PRO A 126 -35.99 -8.19 -3.89
N GLY A 127 -36.54 -7.01 -4.21
CA GLY A 127 -37.66 -6.87 -5.15
C GLY A 127 -37.28 -7.14 -6.61
N SER A 128 -36.01 -6.97 -6.97
CA SER A 128 -35.48 -7.22 -8.31
C SER A 128 -34.93 -8.64 -8.50
N GLY A 129 -34.67 -9.37 -7.41
CA GLY A 129 -34.19 -10.75 -7.47
C GLY A 129 -33.79 -11.30 -6.10
N GLY A 130 -33.62 -12.63 -6.04
CA GLY A 130 -33.28 -13.31 -4.80
C GLY A 130 -34.44 -13.44 -3.83
N THR A 131 -34.15 -13.87 -2.60
CA THR A 131 -35.14 -14.07 -1.53
C THR A 131 -34.51 -13.87 -0.16
N VAL A 132 -35.32 -13.43 0.81
CA VAL A 132 -34.92 -13.32 2.22
C VAL A 132 -35.76 -14.28 3.06
N HIS A 133 -35.11 -15.10 3.88
CA HIS A 133 -35.73 -16.15 4.69
C HIS A 133 -35.31 -16.04 6.15
N TYR A 134 -36.12 -16.60 7.04
CA TYR A 134 -35.72 -16.84 8.42
C TYR A 134 -36.16 -18.23 8.89
N LEU A 135 -35.37 -18.82 9.78
CA LEU A 135 -35.65 -20.13 10.37
C LEU A 135 -35.23 -20.10 11.84
N LEU A 136 -36.13 -20.54 12.71
CA LEU A 136 -35.81 -20.83 14.11
C LEU A 136 -35.55 -22.33 14.24
N SER A 137 -34.29 -22.71 14.43
CA SER A 137 -33.86 -24.10 14.58
C SER A 137 -33.51 -24.43 16.02
N GLY A 138 -33.49 -25.73 16.35
CA GLY A 138 -33.16 -26.24 17.68
C GLY A 138 -34.35 -26.21 18.66
N THR A 139 -34.05 -26.44 19.93
CA THR A 139 -35.03 -26.47 21.03
C THR A 139 -34.52 -25.64 22.19
N ALA A 140 -35.41 -24.95 22.90
CA ALA A 140 -35.02 -24.14 24.05
C ALA A 140 -34.25 -24.99 25.09
N PRO A 141 -33.19 -24.45 25.73
CA PRO A 141 -32.67 -23.08 25.63
C PRO A 141 -31.54 -22.87 24.59
N GLU A 142 -31.38 -23.77 23.62
CA GLU A 142 -30.29 -23.74 22.62
C GLU A 142 -30.83 -23.53 21.19
N ARG A 143 -31.79 -22.62 21.02
CA ARG A 143 -32.31 -22.26 19.70
C ARG A 143 -31.36 -21.33 18.95
N VAL A 144 -31.44 -21.37 17.62
CA VAL A 144 -30.73 -20.44 16.74
C VAL A 144 -31.73 -19.81 15.78
N LEU A 145 -31.76 -18.48 15.73
CA LEU A 145 -32.45 -17.76 14.67
C LEU A 145 -31.47 -17.53 13.52
N THR A 146 -31.75 -18.12 12.37
CA THR A 146 -31.01 -17.87 11.13
C THR A 146 -31.83 -16.94 10.23
N ILE A 147 -31.22 -15.90 9.68
CA ILE A 147 -31.82 -15.00 8.68
C ILE A 147 -30.91 -15.04 7.44
N GLN A 148 -31.44 -15.47 6.30
CA GLN A 148 -30.67 -15.67 5.08
C GLN A 148 -31.11 -14.71 3.98
N PHE A 149 -30.14 -14.00 3.41
CA PHE A 149 -30.26 -13.37 2.10
C PHE A 149 -29.70 -14.35 1.08
N LYS A 150 -30.46 -14.65 0.03
CA LYS A 150 -30.05 -15.58 -1.03
C LYS A 150 -30.20 -14.91 -2.39
N ASN A 151 -29.09 -14.81 -3.12
CA ASN A 151 -29.06 -14.26 -4.48
C ASN A 151 -29.67 -12.86 -4.60
N VAL A 152 -29.56 -12.02 -3.56
CA VAL A 152 -30.12 -10.67 -3.58
C VAL A 152 -29.17 -9.76 -4.38
N PRO A 153 -29.64 -9.10 -5.45
CA PRO A 153 -28.78 -8.21 -6.24
C PRO A 153 -28.62 -6.84 -5.58
N ALA A 154 -27.62 -6.09 -6.02
CA ALA A 154 -27.61 -4.64 -5.81
C ALA A 154 -28.79 -3.98 -6.58
N TYR A 155 -29.16 -2.76 -6.21
CA TYR A 155 -30.30 -2.02 -6.78
C TYR A 155 -30.29 -1.97 -8.31
N SER A 156 -29.10 -1.83 -8.91
CA SER A 156 -28.90 -1.84 -10.37
C SER A 156 -29.13 -3.21 -11.04
N ASN A 157 -29.67 -4.20 -10.31
CA ASN A 157 -29.87 -5.60 -10.70
C ASN A 157 -28.56 -6.30 -11.09
N SER A 158 -27.46 -5.90 -10.46
CA SER A 158 -26.11 -6.41 -10.70
C SER A 158 -25.65 -7.33 -9.57
N GLY A 159 -24.88 -8.36 -9.94
CA GLY A 159 -24.30 -9.37 -9.04
C GLY A 159 -25.29 -10.04 -8.10
N ARG A 160 -24.80 -10.89 -7.19
CA ARG A 160 -25.64 -11.63 -6.25
C ARG A 160 -24.97 -11.67 -4.88
N ASN A 161 -25.76 -11.40 -3.84
CA ASN A 161 -25.35 -11.45 -2.46
C ASN A 161 -26.09 -12.58 -1.73
N THR A 162 -25.32 -13.47 -1.12
CA THR A 162 -25.78 -14.62 -0.35
C THR A 162 -25.03 -14.68 0.97
N PHE A 163 -25.71 -14.34 2.06
CA PHE A 163 -25.17 -14.32 3.41
C PHE A 163 -26.23 -14.64 4.48
N GLN A 164 -25.79 -15.00 5.68
CA GLN A 164 -26.65 -15.38 6.80
C GLN A 164 -26.26 -14.68 8.09
N TYR A 165 -27.26 -14.27 8.86
CA TYR A 165 -27.12 -13.99 10.29
C TYR A 165 -27.51 -15.23 11.08
N LYS A 166 -26.79 -15.52 12.17
CA LYS A 166 -27.16 -16.53 13.17
C LYS A 166 -27.12 -15.89 14.57
N LEU A 167 -28.26 -15.86 15.26
CA LEU A 167 -28.37 -15.41 16.65
C LEU A 167 -28.62 -16.61 17.57
N TYR A 168 -27.87 -16.72 18.66
CA TYR A 168 -27.90 -17.90 19.53
C TYR A 168 -28.65 -17.62 20.83
N GLU A 169 -29.63 -18.47 21.18
CA GLU A 169 -30.37 -18.35 22.43
C GLU A 169 -29.45 -18.54 23.65
N GLY A 170 -29.68 -17.74 24.70
CA GLY A 170 -28.92 -17.81 25.94
C GLY A 170 -27.48 -17.29 25.84
N LYS A 171 -27.05 -16.83 24.66
CA LYS A 171 -25.70 -16.35 24.38
C LYS A 171 -25.77 -14.93 23.81
N GLU A 172 -24.86 -14.06 24.22
CA GLU A 172 -24.66 -12.74 23.59
C GLU A 172 -23.72 -12.90 22.38
N VAL A 173 -24.07 -13.81 21.47
CA VAL A 173 -23.30 -14.21 20.30
C VAL A 173 -24.16 -14.09 19.05
N ALA A 174 -23.61 -13.39 18.05
CA ALA A 174 -24.14 -13.33 16.69
C ALA A 174 -23.04 -13.74 15.70
N GLU A 175 -23.40 -14.48 14.67
CA GLU A 175 -22.48 -14.77 13.56
C GLU A 175 -23.04 -14.24 12.24
N VAL A 176 -22.14 -13.84 11.35
CA VAL A 176 -22.46 -13.55 9.95
C VAL A 176 -21.62 -14.43 9.04
N HIS A 177 -22.28 -15.19 8.18
CA HIS A 177 -21.65 -16.12 7.24
C HIS A 177 -21.88 -15.64 5.81
N TYR A 178 -20.80 -15.45 5.06
CA TYR A 178 -20.79 -14.91 3.69
C TYR A 178 -20.44 -16.02 2.70
N GLN A 179 -21.37 -16.34 1.81
CA GLN A 179 -21.15 -17.33 0.75
C GLN A 179 -20.78 -16.65 -0.56
N GLU A 180 -21.53 -15.61 -0.94
CA GLU A 180 -21.32 -14.84 -2.15
C GLU A 180 -21.54 -13.37 -1.83
N LEU A 181 -20.61 -12.52 -2.26
CA LEU A 181 -20.77 -11.08 -2.15
C LEU A 181 -20.49 -10.44 -3.49
N TYR A 182 -21.31 -9.46 -3.80
CA TYR A 182 -21.09 -8.50 -4.86
C TYR A 182 -21.39 -7.13 -4.31
N GLY A 183 -20.51 -6.18 -4.55
CA GLY A 183 -20.92 -4.80 -4.47
C GLY A 183 -20.43 -3.98 -5.65
N ASP A 184 -21.19 -2.95 -5.96
CA ASP A 184 -20.85 -2.00 -7.01
C ASP A 184 -19.90 -0.93 -6.45
N ASN A 185 -19.91 0.25 -7.06
CA ASN A 185 -19.11 1.41 -6.64
C ASN A 185 -19.64 2.13 -5.38
N GLY A 186 -20.72 1.62 -4.77
CA GLY A 186 -21.24 2.12 -3.50
C GLY A 186 -20.32 1.84 -2.31
N ASN A 187 -20.63 2.43 -1.16
CA ASN A 187 -19.92 2.13 0.09
C ASN A 187 -20.70 1.05 0.83
N TYR A 188 -20.03 -0.05 1.14
CA TYR A 188 -20.57 -1.19 1.87
C TYR A 188 -20.07 -1.17 3.30
N SER A 189 -20.95 -1.52 4.24
CA SER A 189 -20.59 -1.68 5.65
C SER A 189 -20.85 -3.10 6.16
N ALA A 190 -19.90 -3.64 6.93
CA ALA A 190 -20.09 -4.82 7.75
C ALA A 190 -19.63 -4.51 9.18
N GLY A 191 -20.39 -4.92 10.20
CA GLY A 191 -20.08 -4.60 11.59
C GLY A 191 -21.29 -4.59 12.51
N ILE A 192 -21.06 -4.21 13.76
CA ILE A 192 -22.09 -4.08 14.80
C ILE A 192 -22.14 -2.66 15.35
N SER A 193 -23.35 -2.15 15.61
CA SER A 193 -23.56 -0.83 16.20
C SER A 193 -24.38 -0.94 17.47
N GLY A 194 -23.91 -0.30 18.54
CA GLY A 194 -24.63 -0.10 19.80
C GLY A 194 -25.04 1.36 20.03
N SER A 195 -24.29 2.33 19.49
CA SER A 195 -24.62 3.75 19.49
C SER A 195 -23.88 4.49 18.37
N SER A 196 -23.99 5.83 18.33
CA SER A 196 -23.18 6.67 17.44
C SER A 196 -21.68 6.63 17.74
N THR A 197 -21.27 6.13 18.91
CA THR A 197 -19.86 6.04 19.37
C THR A 197 -19.47 4.65 19.87
N VAL A 198 -20.40 3.70 19.88
CA VAL A 198 -20.16 2.33 20.36
C VAL A 198 -20.54 1.36 19.24
N GLY A 199 -19.59 0.51 18.86
CA GLY A 199 -19.73 -0.41 17.77
C GLY A 199 -18.36 -0.89 17.28
N THR A 200 -18.37 -1.87 16.41
CA THR A 200 -17.17 -2.39 15.76
C THR A 200 -17.39 -2.50 14.26
N SER A 201 -16.50 -1.89 13.46
CA SER A 201 -16.44 -2.09 12.01
C SER A 201 -15.63 -3.35 11.70
N LEU A 202 -16.21 -4.23 10.88
CA LEU A 202 -15.46 -5.28 10.21
C LEU A 202 -14.97 -4.80 8.84
N TYR A 203 -15.84 -4.12 8.09
CA TYR A 203 -15.57 -3.64 6.75
C TYR A 203 -16.28 -2.32 6.49
N TYR A 204 -15.56 -1.38 5.86
CA TYR A 204 -16.15 -0.19 5.24
C TYR A 204 -15.36 0.15 3.98
N GLY A 205 -16.00 0.06 2.81
CA GLY A 205 -15.29 0.26 1.54
C GLY A 205 -16.14 -0.06 0.32
N VAL A 206 -15.51 -0.05 -0.85
CA VAL A 206 -16.16 -0.30 -2.15
C VAL A 206 -16.34 -1.80 -2.42
N GLY A 207 -17.44 -2.18 -3.06
CA GLY A 207 -17.86 -3.57 -3.19
C GLY A 207 -17.09 -4.44 -4.19
N GLY A 208 -16.09 -3.89 -4.89
CA GLY A 208 -15.21 -4.62 -5.80
C GLY A 208 -15.68 -4.76 -7.26
N ASN A 209 -16.91 -4.35 -7.60
CA ASN A 209 -17.52 -4.39 -8.95
C ASN A 209 -17.52 -5.74 -9.67
N SER A 210 -17.11 -6.81 -9.00
CA SER A 210 -17.02 -8.16 -9.56
C SER A 210 -17.48 -9.17 -8.51
N GLN A 211 -18.14 -10.23 -8.97
CA GLN A 211 -18.70 -11.25 -8.10
C GLN A 211 -17.59 -11.91 -7.28
N ASN A 212 -17.75 -11.92 -5.95
CA ASN A 212 -16.85 -12.51 -4.96
C ASN A 212 -15.44 -11.91 -4.91
N ALA A 213 -15.21 -10.75 -5.55
CA ALA A 213 -13.93 -10.05 -5.55
C ALA A 213 -14.00 -8.83 -4.62
N VAL A 214 -14.34 -9.05 -3.35
CA VAL A 214 -14.44 -8.00 -2.34
C VAL A 214 -13.04 -7.69 -1.78
N PRO A 215 -12.57 -6.43 -1.81
CA PRO A 215 -11.29 -6.05 -1.22
C PRO A 215 -11.21 -6.47 0.25
N GLY A 216 -10.13 -7.15 0.64
CA GLY A 216 -9.88 -7.54 2.03
C GLY A 216 -10.74 -8.69 2.60
N ILE A 217 -11.70 -9.24 1.85
CA ILE A 217 -12.52 -10.38 2.27
C ILE A 217 -12.36 -11.52 1.27
N THR A 218 -11.78 -12.64 1.73
CA THR A 218 -11.69 -13.87 0.92
C THR A 218 -12.86 -14.78 1.27
N LEU A 219 -13.72 -15.08 0.27
CA LEU A 219 -14.89 -15.95 0.45
C LEU A 219 -14.55 -17.44 0.22
N PRO A 220 -15.25 -18.37 0.91
CA PRO A 220 -16.28 -18.13 1.93
C PRO A 220 -15.68 -17.57 3.22
N TYR A 221 -16.45 -16.74 3.92
CA TYR A 221 -16.00 -16.03 5.12
C TYR A 221 -17.05 -16.07 6.22
N ALA A 222 -16.65 -16.17 7.47
CA ALA A 222 -17.53 -16.03 8.62
C ALA A 222 -16.90 -15.15 9.69
N VAL A 223 -17.76 -14.42 10.41
CA VAL A 223 -17.38 -13.59 11.55
C VAL A 223 -18.33 -13.88 12.70
N ARG A 224 -17.79 -13.98 13.91
CA ARG A 224 -18.55 -14.03 15.17
C ARG A 224 -18.37 -12.72 15.91
N TYR A 225 -19.47 -12.11 16.30
CA TYR A 225 -19.55 -11.04 17.27
C TYR A 225 -19.98 -11.61 18.61
N GLU A 226 -19.20 -11.36 19.65
CA GLU A 226 -19.48 -11.87 20.98
C GLU A 226 -19.17 -10.83 22.05
N ARG A 227 -19.97 -10.85 23.12
CA ARG A 227 -19.67 -10.07 24.32
C ARG A 227 -18.60 -10.77 25.15
N ALA A 228 -17.53 -10.07 25.48
CA ALA A 228 -16.48 -10.55 26.38
C ALA A 228 -16.69 -10.02 27.81
N GLU A 229 -16.36 -10.84 28.81
CA GLU A 229 -16.35 -10.44 30.22
C GLU A 229 -15.24 -9.45 30.54
N ILE A 230 -14.08 -9.65 29.93
CA ILE A 230 -12.92 -8.77 29.94
C ILE A 230 -12.38 -8.73 28.52
N GLY A 231 -11.92 -7.56 28.09
CA GLY A 231 -11.18 -7.45 26.84
C GLY A 231 -10.21 -6.29 26.86
N PHE A 232 -9.56 -6.08 25.72
CA PHE A 232 -8.60 -4.98 25.53
C PHE A 232 -9.13 -3.95 24.53
N SER A 233 -8.73 -2.70 24.69
CA SER A 233 -8.90 -1.64 23.69
C SER A 233 -7.58 -0.90 23.49
N TYR A 234 -7.32 -0.45 22.27
CA TYR A 234 -6.11 0.31 21.92
C TYR A 234 -6.46 1.38 20.89
N ASN A 235 -6.44 2.67 21.27
CA ASN A 235 -6.58 3.84 20.40
C ASN A 235 -7.62 3.73 19.24
N GLY A 236 -8.72 3.02 19.45
CA GLY A 236 -9.78 2.84 18.44
C GLY A 236 -9.45 1.87 17.29
N GLY A 237 -8.41 1.04 17.41
CA GLY A 237 -7.98 0.12 16.35
C GLY A 237 -7.18 -1.10 16.83
N LYS A 238 -6.45 -1.71 15.89
CA LYS A 238 -5.57 -2.86 16.12
C LYS A 238 -4.29 -2.40 16.85
N PRO A 239 -3.75 -3.17 17.81
CA PRO A 239 -2.59 -2.74 18.57
C PRO A 239 -1.31 -2.94 17.74
N VAL A 240 -0.88 -1.83 17.13
CA VAL A 240 0.27 -1.75 16.21
C VAL A 240 1.26 -0.74 16.77
N GLU A 241 2.55 -1.05 16.75
CA GLU A 241 3.60 -0.14 17.21
C GLU A 241 4.78 -0.09 16.24
N LEU A 242 5.43 1.07 16.19
CA LEU A 242 6.70 1.28 15.48
C LEU A 242 7.84 1.24 16.49
N ILE A 243 8.92 0.53 16.17
CA ILE A 243 10.09 0.42 17.06
C ILE A 243 11.37 0.36 16.22
N ALA A 244 12.26 1.34 16.33
CA ALA A 244 13.54 1.32 15.62
C ALA A 244 14.33 0.04 15.94
N PRO A 245 15.08 -0.58 15.00
CA PRO A 245 15.96 -1.71 15.29
C PRO A 245 16.93 -1.39 16.45
N GLY A 246 17.15 -2.38 17.33
CA GLY A 246 18.02 -2.22 18.51
C GLY A 246 17.49 -1.30 19.60
N SER A 247 16.26 -0.82 19.50
CA SER A 247 15.65 0.12 20.46
C SER A 247 14.65 -0.57 21.40
N GLN A 248 14.24 0.17 22.43
CA GLN A 248 13.16 -0.22 23.32
C GLN A 248 12.06 0.84 23.31
N ARG A 249 10.81 0.42 23.36
CA ARG A 249 9.64 1.32 23.40
C ARG A 249 8.61 0.80 24.38
N THR A 250 7.91 1.72 25.05
CA THR A 250 6.78 1.38 25.90
C THR A 250 5.46 1.55 25.15
N MET A 251 4.55 0.61 25.37
CA MET A 251 3.18 0.62 24.84
C MET A 251 2.21 0.44 26.02
N ASN A 252 1.04 1.07 25.95
CA ASN A 252 -0.03 0.87 26.91
C ASN A 252 -1.24 0.26 26.21
N ILE A 253 -1.83 -0.77 26.82
CA ILE A 253 -3.10 -1.35 26.39
C ILE A 253 -4.13 -1.17 27.48
N ASP A 254 -5.31 -0.64 27.14
CA ASP A 254 -6.40 -0.55 28.09
C ASP A 254 -7.09 -1.92 28.20
N LEU A 255 -7.18 -2.44 29.42
CA LEU A 255 -7.98 -3.62 29.75
C LEU A 255 -9.25 -3.16 30.44
N LYS A 256 -10.40 -3.63 29.99
CA LYS A 256 -11.70 -3.25 30.54
C LYS A 256 -12.46 -4.47 31.04
N SER A 257 -12.94 -4.38 32.26
CA SER A 257 -13.80 -5.38 32.90
C SER A 257 -15.26 -5.00 32.73
N PHE A 258 -16.07 -5.96 32.34
CA PHE A 258 -17.53 -5.88 32.38
C PHE A 258 -18.12 -6.83 33.44
N MET A 259 -17.27 -7.33 34.35
CA MET A 259 -17.65 -8.22 35.43
C MET A 259 -18.21 -7.44 36.62
N PRO A 260 -19.15 -8.03 37.38
CA PRO A 260 -19.75 -7.39 38.56
C PRO A 260 -18.86 -7.47 39.81
N THR A 261 -17.77 -8.23 39.75
CA THR A 261 -16.79 -8.39 40.84
C THR A 261 -15.38 -8.13 40.31
N ASP A 262 -14.48 -7.76 41.20
CA ASP A 262 -13.06 -7.59 40.91
C ASP A 262 -12.46 -8.89 40.37
N GLN A 263 -11.51 -8.76 39.45
CA GLN A 263 -10.88 -9.87 38.75
C GLN A 263 -9.37 -9.76 38.84
N ASP A 264 -8.74 -10.90 39.03
CA ASP A 264 -7.31 -11.04 38.97
C ASP A 264 -6.89 -11.62 37.61
N MET A 265 -5.84 -11.05 37.03
CA MET A 265 -5.36 -11.39 35.69
C MET A 265 -3.89 -11.79 35.73
N GLN A 266 -3.57 -12.88 35.05
CA GLN A 266 -2.22 -13.35 34.77
C GLN A 266 -1.87 -13.07 33.31
N PHE A 267 -0.61 -12.71 33.08
CA PHE A 267 -0.09 -12.36 31.76
C PHE A 267 1.10 -13.24 31.40
N SER A 268 1.14 -13.69 30.14
CA SER A 268 2.32 -14.33 29.56
C SER A 268 2.61 -13.74 28.18
N TYR A 269 3.89 -13.58 27.89
CA TYR A 269 4.40 -12.80 26.77
C TYR A 269 5.14 -13.73 25.81
N HIS A 270 4.77 -13.71 24.53
CA HIS A 270 5.34 -14.59 23.52
C HIS A 270 5.68 -13.79 22.27
N SER A 271 6.90 -13.91 21.76
CA SER A 271 7.36 -13.08 20.65
C SER A 271 7.52 -13.83 19.34
N GLY A 272 7.39 -15.17 19.35
CA GLY A 272 7.45 -16.03 18.17
C GLY A 272 8.82 -16.09 17.45
N ASN A 273 9.70 -15.13 17.71
CA ASN A 273 11.02 -14.96 17.10
C ASN A 273 11.98 -14.26 18.08
N THR A 274 13.24 -14.08 17.67
CA THR A 274 14.29 -13.39 18.45
C THR A 274 14.56 -11.95 18.01
N ALA A 275 13.89 -11.49 16.95
CA ALA A 275 14.08 -10.15 16.38
C ALA A 275 13.30 -9.09 17.17
N VAL A 276 12.21 -9.47 17.82
CA VAL A 276 11.47 -8.61 18.74
C VAL A 276 11.14 -9.36 20.03
N SER A 277 10.95 -8.62 21.11
CA SER A 277 10.39 -9.15 22.35
C SER A 277 9.34 -8.20 22.94
N VAL A 278 8.43 -8.78 23.71
CA VAL A 278 7.46 -8.04 24.52
C VAL A 278 7.54 -8.55 25.96
N SER A 279 7.44 -7.62 26.91
CA SER A 279 7.38 -7.92 28.33
C SER A 279 6.46 -6.93 29.06
N GLY A 280 6.10 -7.23 30.29
CA GLY A 280 5.20 -6.43 31.12
C GLY A 280 4.96 -7.08 32.47
N PRO A 281 4.00 -6.58 33.27
CA PRO A 281 3.67 -7.17 34.57
C PRO A 281 3.11 -8.60 34.39
N GLY A 282 3.52 -9.53 35.25
CA GLY A 282 2.97 -10.90 35.22
C GLY A 282 1.57 -11.03 35.84
N TYR A 283 1.14 -10.02 36.60
CA TYR A 283 -0.12 -10.03 37.33
C TYR A 283 -0.68 -8.61 37.49
N LEU A 284 -2.00 -8.45 37.32
CA LEU A 284 -2.74 -7.21 37.63
C LEU A 284 -4.14 -7.56 38.14
N SER A 285 -4.69 -6.72 39.01
CA SER A 285 -6.09 -6.78 39.43
C SER A 285 -6.89 -5.66 38.77
N ILE A 286 -8.07 -5.97 38.27
CA ILE A 286 -9.03 -5.02 37.69
C ILE A 286 -10.32 -5.01 38.51
N ASN A 287 -10.71 -3.84 38.99
CA ASN A 287 -11.95 -3.71 39.74
C ASN A 287 -13.17 -3.95 38.84
N ALA A 288 -14.30 -4.32 39.45
CA ALA A 288 -15.58 -4.48 38.76
C ALA A 288 -15.92 -3.25 37.90
N GLY A 289 -16.20 -3.46 36.61
CA GLY A 289 -16.59 -2.39 35.67
C GLY A 289 -15.48 -1.38 35.33
N ALA A 290 -14.25 -1.58 35.82
CA ALA A 290 -13.17 -0.61 35.66
C ALA A 290 -12.40 -0.82 34.34
N THR A 291 -11.56 0.17 34.02
CA THR A 291 -10.52 0.09 32.99
C THR A 291 -9.18 0.31 33.67
N ILE A 292 -8.20 -0.52 33.36
CA ILE A 292 -6.80 -0.37 33.81
C ILE A 292 -5.87 -0.39 32.61
N VAL A 293 -4.66 0.12 32.80
CA VAL A 293 -3.61 0.09 31.79
C VAL A 293 -2.70 -1.12 32.03
N LEU A 294 -2.49 -1.92 30.99
CA LEU A 294 -1.41 -2.90 30.89
C LEU A 294 -0.20 -2.23 30.22
N PRO A 295 0.84 -1.86 30.99
CA PRO A 295 2.08 -1.33 30.42
C PRO A 295 2.93 -2.47 29.85
N LEU A 296 3.41 -2.27 28.64
CA LEU A 296 4.27 -3.19 27.91
C LEU A 296 5.60 -2.53 27.57
N GLU A 297 6.66 -3.32 27.63
CA GLU A 297 7.99 -2.97 27.14
C GLU A 297 8.30 -3.85 25.93
N LEU A 298 8.50 -3.19 24.79
CA LEU A 298 8.81 -3.77 23.50
C LEU A 298 10.29 -3.55 23.24
N THR A 299 11.01 -4.58 22.80
CA THR A 299 12.43 -4.48 22.41
C THR A 299 12.61 -5.05 21.01
N SER A 300 13.43 -4.41 20.20
CA SER A 300 13.86 -4.93 18.89
C SER A 300 15.35 -5.26 18.92
N ALA A 301 15.74 -6.30 18.19
CA ALA A 301 17.14 -6.62 17.95
C ALA A 301 17.75 -5.59 16.98
N PRO A 302 19.08 -5.32 17.04
CA PRO A 302 19.73 -4.36 16.14
C PRO A 302 19.58 -4.66 14.63
N ASN A 303 19.32 -5.92 14.28
CA ASN A 303 19.14 -6.40 12.91
C ASN A 303 17.69 -6.80 12.61
N ALA A 304 16.74 -6.35 13.43
CA ALA A 304 15.33 -6.60 13.19
C ALA A 304 14.84 -5.75 12.01
N GLU A 305 14.24 -6.38 11.02
CA GLU A 305 13.77 -5.72 9.80
C GLU A 305 12.37 -6.22 9.44
N GLY A 306 11.50 -5.32 9.02
CA GLY A 306 10.13 -5.64 8.63
C GLY A 306 9.14 -5.67 9.80
N PHE A 307 8.26 -6.66 9.81
CA PHE A 307 7.12 -6.73 10.74
C PHE A 307 7.10 -8.04 11.50
N TYR A 308 6.67 -7.96 12.76
CA TYR A 308 6.64 -9.09 13.67
C TYR A 308 5.35 -9.08 14.48
N ASP A 309 4.75 -10.24 14.64
CA ASP A 309 3.64 -10.42 15.58
C ASP A 309 4.18 -10.96 16.90
N VAL A 310 3.83 -10.28 17.99
CA VAL A 310 4.06 -10.74 19.35
C VAL A 310 2.70 -10.83 20.06
N THR A 311 2.56 -11.74 21.00
CA THR A 311 1.29 -12.02 21.66
C THR A 311 1.39 -11.91 23.17
N VAL A 312 0.33 -11.37 23.77
CA VAL A 312 0.13 -11.31 25.21
C VAL A 312 -1.08 -12.17 25.54
N SER A 313 -0.87 -13.29 26.22
CA SER A 313 -1.97 -14.12 26.69
C SER A 313 -2.42 -13.65 28.06
N VAL A 314 -3.72 -13.41 28.19
CA VAL A 314 -4.41 -12.93 29.40
C VAL A 314 -5.31 -14.04 29.92
N SER A 315 -5.16 -14.41 31.19
CA SER A 315 -5.96 -15.46 31.82
C SER A 315 -6.31 -15.14 33.26
N SER A 316 -7.35 -15.77 33.81
CA SER A 316 -7.66 -15.73 35.24
C SER A 316 -6.92 -16.86 35.98
N PRO A 317 -6.29 -16.61 37.15
CA PRO A 317 -5.78 -17.69 38.02
C PRO A 317 -6.82 -18.77 38.33
N ASP A 318 -8.08 -18.35 38.50
CA ASP A 318 -9.17 -19.17 39.02
C ASP A 318 -10.23 -19.48 37.93
N ASN A 319 -9.91 -19.23 36.65
CA ASN A 319 -10.81 -19.40 35.49
C ASN A 319 -12.15 -18.64 35.63
N THR A 320 -12.12 -17.44 36.21
CA THR A 320 -13.31 -16.59 36.40
C THR A 320 -13.78 -15.89 35.12
N PHE A 321 -12.92 -15.81 34.10
CA PHE A 321 -13.25 -15.34 32.76
C PHE A 321 -12.47 -16.15 31.71
N SER A 322 -12.96 -16.16 30.47
CA SER A 322 -12.33 -16.88 29.36
C SER A 322 -10.98 -16.25 29.00
N ALA A 323 -9.91 -17.06 28.98
CA ALA A 323 -8.61 -16.59 28.55
C ALA A 323 -8.65 -16.08 27.10
N PHE A 324 -7.87 -15.05 26.80
CA PHE A 324 -7.77 -14.46 25.46
C PHE A 324 -6.35 -14.01 25.18
N THR A 325 -6.04 -13.80 23.91
CA THR A 325 -4.72 -13.35 23.47
C THR A 325 -4.84 -12.01 22.76
N ILE A 326 -3.94 -11.11 23.11
CA ILE A 326 -3.76 -9.82 22.45
C ILE A 326 -2.59 -9.98 21.47
N THR A 327 -2.86 -9.84 20.18
CA THR A 327 -1.82 -9.90 19.14
C THR A 327 -1.37 -8.49 18.79
N LEU A 328 -0.13 -8.19 19.14
CA LEU A 328 0.57 -6.93 18.86
C LEU A 328 1.39 -7.08 17.59
N ARG A 329 1.25 -6.13 16.67
CA ARG A 329 2.10 -6.10 15.48
C ARG A 329 3.14 -4.99 15.60
N LEU A 330 4.41 -5.37 15.56
CA LEU A 330 5.56 -4.48 15.68
C LEU A 330 6.20 -4.27 14.32
N TYR A 331 6.49 -3.02 13.98
CA TYR A 331 7.22 -2.63 12.78
C TYR A 331 8.60 -2.13 13.17
N THR A 332 9.63 -2.76 12.63
CA THR A 332 11.01 -2.38 12.88
C THR A 332 11.56 -1.56 11.73
N TYR A 333 11.43 -0.25 11.85
CA TYR A 333 12.05 0.71 10.96
C TYR A 333 12.58 1.92 11.73
N GLU A 334 13.67 2.50 11.25
CA GLU A 334 14.21 3.76 11.77
C GLU A 334 13.52 4.92 11.05
N LEU A 335 13.18 5.96 11.80
CA LEU A 335 12.74 7.24 11.27
C LEU A 335 13.67 8.31 11.84
N GLU A 336 14.29 9.10 10.98
CA GLU A 336 15.22 10.14 11.37
C GLU A 336 14.94 11.44 10.63
N GLN A 337 14.99 12.57 11.33
CA GLN A 337 15.03 13.88 10.70
C GLN A 337 16.47 14.25 10.35
N ILE A 338 16.78 14.30 9.06
CA ILE A 338 18.16 14.57 8.62
C ILE A 338 18.46 16.07 8.57
N THR A 339 17.47 16.96 8.39
CA THR A 339 17.69 18.42 8.42
C THR A 339 17.19 19.06 9.72
N PRO A 340 18.01 19.14 10.80
CA PRO A 340 17.58 19.72 12.07
C PRO A 340 17.62 21.26 12.00
N SER A 341 16.47 21.90 11.73
CA SER A 341 16.36 23.36 11.76
C SER A 341 15.00 23.84 12.28
N SER A 342 15.01 24.96 13.01
CA SER A 342 13.79 25.65 13.49
C SER A 342 13.12 26.55 12.43
N SER A 343 13.49 26.39 11.15
CA SER A 343 13.03 27.24 10.05
C SER A 343 12.97 26.50 8.72
N ASP A 344 12.00 26.85 7.90
CA ASP A 344 11.50 26.09 6.75
C ASP A 344 12.21 26.39 5.44
N ILE A 345 13.13 25.52 5.01
CA ILE A 345 13.94 25.80 3.82
C ILE A 345 14.60 24.60 3.11
N SER A 346 14.29 23.33 3.43
CA SER A 346 14.85 22.16 2.70
C SER A 346 13.80 21.51 1.78
N ARG A 347 14.17 21.10 0.56
CA ARG A 347 13.25 20.50 -0.45
C ARG A 347 13.99 19.62 -1.46
N THR A 348 13.21 19.03 -2.39
CA THR A 348 13.68 18.25 -3.55
C THR A 348 14.63 17.11 -3.14
N PRO A 349 14.13 16.09 -2.42
CA PRO A 349 14.92 14.94 -2.04
C PRO A 349 15.33 14.12 -3.27
N SER A 350 16.57 13.64 -3.30
CA SER A 350 17.04 12.62 -4.24
C SER A 350 18.02 11.69 -3.50
N LEU A 351 17.84 10.37 -3.66
CA LEU A 351 18.65 9.34 -3.00
C LEU A 351 19.54 8.61 -4.01
N SER A 352 20.71 8.15 -3.55
CA SER A 352 21.50 7.13 -4.25
C SER A 352 20.78 5.78 -4.23
N SER A 353 21.16 4.86 -5.12
CA SER A 353 20.50 3.55 -5.28
C SER A 353 20.56 2.69 -4.01
N ASP A 354 21.62 2.84 -3.21
CA ASP A 354 21.80 2.17 -1.92
C ASP A 354 21.16 2.93 -0.74
N GLY A 355 20.61 4.11 -1.00
CA GLY A 355 20.01 4.98 0.01
C GLY A 355 21.00 5.62 0.97
N GLN A 356 22.32 5.47 0.81
CA GLN A 356 23.35 5.96 1.76
C GLN A 356 23.79 7.40 1.52
N SER A 357 23.44 7.97 0.37
CA SER A 357 23.70 9.37 0.05
C SER A 357 22.42 10.06 -0.43
N ALA A 358 22.27 11.34 -0.07
CA ALA A 358 21.14 12.14 -0.50
C ALA A 358 21.59 13.50 -1.03
N ALA A 359 21.02 13.96 -2.14
CA ALA A 359 21.13 15.35 -2.56
C ALA A 359 19.84 16.10 -2.27
N LEU A 360 19.98 17.35 -1.81
CA LEU A 360 18.85 18.20 -1.44
C LEU A 360 19.18 19.68 -1.61
N LEU A 361 18.13 20.51 -1.68
CA LEU A 361 18.29 21.95 -1.69
C LEU A 361 17.94 22.51 -0.31
N SER A 362 18.80 23.35 0.26
CA SER A 362 18.52 24.03 1.53
C SER A 362 18.89 25.51 1.49
N LYS A 363 18.13 26.35 2.20
CA LYS A 363 18.59 27.71 2.52
C LYS A 363 19.39 27.79 3.83
N ARG A 364 19.58 26.68 4.56
CA ARG A 364 20.39 26.63 5.79
C ARG A 364 21.82 26.25 5.48
N ASP A 365 22.67 26.60 6.42
CA ASP A 365 24.06 26.20 6.44
C ASP A 365 24.22 24.79 7.04
N LEU A 366 23.74 23.77 6.33
CA LEU A 366 23.78 22.39 6.83
C LEU A 366 25.22 21.88 7.01
N ALA A 367 26.15 22.36 6.19
CA ALA A 367 27.56 22.00 6.23
C ALA A 367 28.43 22.92 7.11
N SER A 368 27.82 23.86 7.85
CA SER A 368 28.53 24.81 8.73
C SER A 368 29.66 25.59 8.04
N THR A 369 29.46 26.02 6.80
CA THR A 369 30.44 26.76 5.96
C THR A 369 30.47 28.26 6.23
N GLY A 370 29.55 28.78 7.05
CA GLY A 370 29.33 30.21 7.27
C GLY A 370 28.31 30.84 6.32
N LYS A 371 27.44 30.04 5.69
CA LYS A 371 26.37 30.53 4.81
C LYS A 371 25.40 31.44 5.59
N SER A 372 25.33 32.72 5.20
CA SER A 372 24.56 33.76 5.90
C SER A 372 23.30 34.23 5.18
N ASN A 373 23.14 33.88 3.90
CA ASN A 373 21.99 34.29 3.08
C ASN A 373 20.91 33.20 3.02
N LEU A 374 19.64 33.61 2.90
CA LEU A 374 18.50 32.70 2.81
C LEU A 374 18.17 32.39 1.34
N VAL A 375 19.12 31.81 0.61
CA VAL A 375 18.91 31.31 -0.76
C VAL A 375 19.16 29.81 -0.85
N TYR A 376 18.50 29.13 -1.78
CA TYR A 376 18.67 27.68 -1.94
C TYR A 376 20.03 27.36 -2.56
N ASP A 377 20.83 26.61 -1.81
CA ASP A 377 22.05 25.94 -2.27
C ASP A 377 21.82 24.43 -2.31
N ALA A 378 22.58 23.75 -3.16
CA ALA A 378 22.60 22.29 -3.18
C ALA A 378 23.57 21.75 -2.13
N PHE A 379 23.14 20.68 -1.47
CA PHE A 379 23.90 19.95 -0.46
C PHE A 379 23.89 18.47 -0.80
N LEU A 380 25.00 17.81 -0.51
CA LEU A 380 25.14 16.36 -0.47
C LEU A 380 25.21 15.93 1.00
N TYR A 381 24.35 15.02 1.39
CA TYR A 381 24.34 14.39 2.70
C TYR A 381 24.87 12.96 2.56
N ASN A 382 25.94 12.65 3.29
CA ASN A 382 26.46 11.30 3.44
C ASN A 382 25.96 10.74 4.76
N ARG A 383 25.13 9.69 4.68
CA ARG A 383 24.44 9.13 5.83
C ARG A 383 25.35 8.28 6.70
N THR A 384 26.23 7.49 6.07
CA THR A 384 27.20 6.66 6.80
C THR A 384 28.13 7.50 7.68
N LEU A 385 28.47 8.71 7.23
CA LEU A 385 29.32 9.65 7.96
C LEU A 385 28.54 10.69 8.78
N ASP A 386 27.21 10.70 8.67
CA ASP A 386 26.31 11.76 9.17
C ASP A 386 26.88 13.18 8.91
N SER A 387 27.14 13.48 7.63
CA SER A 387 27.83 14.72 7.27
C SER A 387 27.28 15.38 6.01
N TYR A 388 27.33 16.71 6.01
CA TYR A 388 26.86 17.56 4.91
C TYR A 388 28.03 18.20 4.17
N GLN A 389 27.93 18.21 2.84
CA GLN A 389 28.79 18.98 1.95
C GLN A 389 27.94 19.99 1.16
N GLN A 390 28.29 21.26 1.23
CA GLN A 390 27.67 22.30 0.40
C GLN A 390 28.30 22.29 -1.00
N LEU A 391 27.49 22.08 -2.02
CA LEU A 391 27.94 21.94 -3.42
C LEU A 391 27.94 23.27 -4.18
N THR A 392 27.06 24.19 -3.79
CA THR A 392 26.93 25.49 -4.43
C THR A 392 26.99 26.63 -3.42
N VAL A 393 27.47 27.79 -3.85
CA VAL A 393 27.44 29.02 -3.06
C VAL A 393 26.76 30.11 -3.88
N ASN A 394 25.44 30.23 -3.73
CA ASN A 394 24.63 31.19 -4.46
C ASN A 394 24.69 32.59 -3.80
N PRO A 395 24.86 33.67 -4.58
CA PRO A 395 24.71 35.03 -4.08
C PRO A 395 23.24 35.35 -3.77
N ALA A 396 23.01 36.40 -2.97
CA ALA A 396 21.67 36.83 -2.61
C ALA A 396 20.80 37.11 -3.87
N GLY A 397 19.57 36.60 -3.87
CA GLY A 397 18.65 36.72 -5.00
C GLY A 397 18.82 35.67 -6.11
N ARG A 398 19.78 34.74 -5.97
CA ARG A 398 19.94 33.58 -6.86
C ARG A 398 19.70 32.28 -6.11
N ASN A 399 19.18 31.26 -6.77
CA ASN A 399 18.79 29.99 -6.16
C ASN A 399 19.14 28.82 -7.08
N CYS A 400 19.40 27.67 -6.46
CA CYS A 400 19.15 26.38 -7.07
C CYS A 400 17.67 25.98 -6.90
N ASN A 401 17.12 25.31 -7.90
CA ASN A 401 15.70 24.99 -7.97
C ASN A 401 15.39 23.50 -8.15
N ASN A 402 16.35 22.72 -8.64
CA ASN A 402 16.22 21.26 -8.70
C ASN A 402 17.60 20.59 -8.49
N VAL A 403 17.62 19.37 -7.96
CA VAL A 403 18.83 18.58 -7.71
C VAL A 403 18.52 17.09 -7.77
N VAL A 404 19.42 16.31 -8.37
CA VAL A 404 19.39 14.84 -8.36
C VAL A 404 20.80 14.26 -8.20
N ILE A 405 20.92 13.11 -7.55
CA ILE A 405 22.18 12.37 -7.36
C ILE A 405 22.17 11.09 -8.20
N SER A 406 23.33 10.71 -8.74
CA SER A 406 23.50 9.42 -9.41
C SER A 406 23.37 8.25 -8.44
N GLY A 407 22.97 7.10 -8.97
CA GLY A 407 22.78 5.89 -8.17
C GLY A 407 24.02 5.41 -7.41
N ASP A 408 25.20 5.61 -8.00
CA ASP A 408 26.51 5.34 -7.39
C ASP A 408 27.05 6.47 -6.50
N ALA A 409 26.28 7.54 -6.32
CA ALA A 409 26.64 8.76 -5.59
C ALA A 409 27.91 9.50 -6.09
N SER A 410 28.41 9.19 -7.29
CA SER A 410 29.60 9.84 -7.86
C SER A 410 29.33 11.22 -8.46
N THR A 411 28.07 11.51 -8.80
CA THR A 411 27.69 12.70 -9.57
C THR A 411 26.39 13.33 -9.03
N VAL A 412 26.35 14.66 -8.94
CA VAL A 412 25.14 15.41 -8.62
C VAL A 412 24.82 16.39 -9.76
N ALA A 413 23.61 16.32 -10.31
CA ALA A 413 23.11 17.27 -11.30
C ALA A 413 22.22 18.31 -10.62
N ILE A 414 22.45 19.60 -10.93
CA ILE A 414 21.87 20.72 -10.19
C ILE A 414 21.38 21.78 -11.18
N LEU A 415 20.15 22.26 -11.01
CA LEU A 415 19.62 23.40 -11.77
C LEU A 415 19.68 24.67 -10.93
N CYS A 416 20.44 25.67 -11.37
CA CYS A 416 20.55 26.95 -10.65
C CYS A 416 20.56 28.14 -11.61
N ASN A 417 19.97 29.25 -11.15
CA ASN A 417 19.98 30.52 -11.88
C ASN A 417 21.18 31.43 -11.55
N SER A 418 22.18 30.87 -10.87
CA SER A 418 23.46 31.52 -10.57
C SER A 418 24.48 31.34 -11.67
N SER A 419 25.56 32.11 -11.57
CA SER A 419 26.79 31.93 -12.32
C SER A 419 27.82 31.22 -11.43
N LEU A 420 27.79 29.88 -11.41
CA LEU A 420 28.60 29.05 -10.51
C LEU A 420 29.87 28.51 -11.16
N ASP A 421 29.95 28.54 -12.49
CA ASP A 421 31.13 28.18 -13.26
C ASP A 421 31.77 29.45 -13.87
N PRO A 422 32.96 29.87 -13.42
CA PRO A 422 33.65 31.05 -13.96
C PRO A 422 34.04 30.93 -15.43
N THR A 423 34.23 29.71 -15.95
CA THR A 423 34.59 29.48 -17.36
C THR A 423 33.39 29.66 -18.29
N PHE A 424 32.18 29.52 -17.74
CA PHE A 424 30.91 29.56 -18.43
C PHE A 424 29.88 30.40 -17.64
N PRO A 425 30.05 31.74 -17.58
CA PRO A 425 29.22 32.59 -16.73
C PRO A 425 27.75 32.62 -17.19
N ASN A 426 26.83 32.62 -16.22
CA ASN A 426 25.38 32.73 -16.44
C ASN A 426 24.93 34.19 -16.30
N THR A 427 25.10 34.97 -17.36
CA THR A 427 24.66 36.37 -17.39
C THR A 427 23.14 36.52 -17.56
N GLY A 428 22.47 35.50 -18.10
CA GLY A 428 21.04 35.48 -18.38
C GLY A 428 20.14 35.27 -17.17
N VAL A 429 20.69 34.81 -16.04
CA VAL A 429 19.89 34.49 -14.83
C VAL A 429 18.86 33.38 -15.08
N THR A 430 19.15 32.52 -16.05
CA THR A 430 18.36 31.35 -16.42
C THR A 430 18.78 30.14 -15.61
N ASP A 431 17.88 29.21 -15.34
CA ASP A 431 18.24 27.97 -14.65
C ASP A 431 19.09 27.08 -15.56
N GLU A 432 20.39 26.98 -15.28
CA GLU A 432 21.33 26.18 -16.06
C GLU A 432 21.64 24.85 -15.38
N LEU A 433 22.01 23.85 -16.18
CA LEU A 433 22.48 22.57 -15.69
C LEU A 433 23.94 22.65 -15.26
N TYR A 434 24.17 22.45 -13.97
CA TYR A 434 25.47 22.26 -13.34
C TYR A 434 25.66 20.79 -12.94
N ILE A 435 26.89 20.33 -13.02
CA ILE A 435 27.28 18.96 -12.71
C ILE A 435 28.41 19.04 -11.69
N TYR A 436 28.17 18.44 -10.53
CA TYR A 436 29.15 18.28 -9.47
C TYR A 436 29.69 16.85 -9.51
N ASP A 437 31.01 16.73 -9.62
CA ASP A 437 31.73 15.47 -9.56
C ASP A 437 32.23 15.27 -8.12
N VAL A 438 31.72 14.23 -7.45
CA VAL A 438 31.89 14.03 -6.01
C VAL A 438 33.33 13.67 -5.65
N ASP A 439 33.97 12.84 -6.47
CA ASP A 439 35.35 12.39 -6.24
C ASP A 439 36.36 13.52 -6.37
N SER A 440 36.21 14.35 -7.41
CA SER A 440 37.11 15.49 -7.64
C SER A 440 36.73 16.74 -6.86
N GLY A 441 35.50 16.82 -6.36
CA GLY A 441 34.94 18.01 -5.72
C GLY A 441 34.77 19.20 -6.68
N THR A 442 34.58 18.92 -7.97
CA THR A 442 34.52 19.96 -9.00
C THR A 442 33.09 20.21 -9.47
N LEU A 443 32.72 21.49 -9.56
CA LEU A 443 31.46 21.95 -10.12
C LEU A 443 31.71 22.55 -11.51
N SER A 444 31.01 22.07 -12.53
CA SER A 444 31.09 22.59 -13.90
C SER A 444 29.71 22.80 -14.49
N ARG A 445 29.56 23.75 -15.41
CA ARG A 445 28.33 23.90 -16.19
C ARG A 445 28.34 22.93 -17.36
N ALA A 446 27.18 22.39 -17.74
CA ALA A 446 27.06 21.68 -19.00
C ALA A 446 27.50 22.59 -20.18
N PRO A 447 28.17 22.05 -21.21
CA PRO A 447 28.75 22.83 -22.31
C PRO A 447 27.71 23.46 -23.25
N TYR A 448 26.44 23.11 -23.08
CA TYR A 448 25.31 23.68 -23.81
C TYR A 448 24.56 24.68 -22.93
N ASN A 449 23.99 25.72 -23.54
CA ASN A 449 23.08 26.64 -22.83
C ASN A 449 21.78 25.89 -22.57
N ALA A 450 21.65 25.22 -21.42
CA ALA A 450 20.67 24.17 -21.18
C ALA A 450 19.31 24.70 -20.71
N ILE A 451 19.23 25.96 -20.25
CA ILE A 451 18.03 26.67 -19.73
C ILE A 451 16.90 25.69 -19.38
N ALA A 452 17.03 25.02 -18.24
CA ALA A 452 16.16 23.92 -17.87
C ALA A 452 14.93 24.39 -17.11
N ASP A 453 13.88 23.58 -17.17
CA ASP A 453 12.69 23.75 -16.35
C ASP A 453 12.93 23.31 -14.90
N THR A 454 12.42 24.07 -13.95
CA THR A 454 12.69 23.91 -12.53
C THR A 454 11.63 23.14 -11.75
N THR A 455 10.58 22.64 -12.42
CA THR A 455 9.53 21.87 -11.75
C THR A 455 10.08 20.52 -11.27
N ALA A 456 9.67 20.07 -10.08
CA ALA A 456 10.05 18.75 -9.56
C ALA A 456 9.68 17.63 -10.56
N GLY A 457 10.53 16.60 -10.65
CA GLY A 457 10.38 15.51 -11.62
C GLY A 457 10.78 15.85 -13.07
N ARG A 458 11.31 17.05 -13.36
CA ARG A 458 11.81 17.44 -14.70
C ARG A 458 13.33 17.32 -14.89
N LEU A 459 14.01 16.65 -13.97
CA LEU A 459 15.44 16.34 -13.99
C LEU A 459 15.62 14.91 -13.48
N SER A 460 16.38 14.09 -14.21
CA SER A 460 16.71 12.71 -13.84
C SER A 460 18.13 12.38 -14.28
N ILE A 461 18.76 11.41 -13.61
CA ILE A 461 20.16 11.00 -13.81
C ILE A 461 20.24 9.48 -13.65
N ASN A 462 21.06 8.82 -14.47
CA ASN A 462 21.24 7.36 -14.39
C ASN A 462 22.24 6.97 -13.28
N TYR A 463 22.46 5.65 -13.11
CA TYR A 463 23.24 5.10 -11.99
C TYR A 463 24.67 5.63 -11.90
N ASP A 464 25.41 5.65 -13.01
CA ASP A 464 26.82 6.09 -13.07
C ASP A 464 26.99 7.60 -13.33
N GLY A 465 25.87 8.32 -13.37
CA GLY A 465 25.82 9.75 -13.62
C GLY A 465 26.26 10.20 -15.01
N GLN A 466 26.39 9.31 -15.99
CA GLN A 466 26.81 9.65 -17.35
C GLN A 466 25.70 10.24 -18.22
N VAL A 467 24.44 9.93 -17.93
CA VAL A 467 23.26 10.37 -18.68
C VAL A 467 22.37 11.20 -17.77
N ILE A 468 22.13 12.46 -18.16
CA ILE A 468 21.25 13.38 -17.43
C ILE A 468 20.11 13.79 -18.36
N ALA A 469 18.87 13.50 -17.98
CA ALA A 469 17.67 13.92 -18.69
C ALA A 469 17.06 15.16 -18.03
N PHE A 470 16.67 16.15 -18.83
CA PHE A 470 16.07 17.38 -18.34
C PHE A 470 15.08 17.98 -19.35
N VAL A 471 14.14 18.77 -18.87
CA VAL A 471 13.17 19.48 -19.73
C VAL A 471 13.69 20.87 -20.07
N SER A 472 13.59 21.27 -21.33
CA SER A 472 13.92 22.63 -21.77
C SER A 472 13.12 23.06 -23.01
N SER A 473 13.02 24.36 -23.26
CA SER A 473 12.34 24.95 -24.44
C SER A 473 13.30 25.54 -25.46
N ILE A 474 14.61 25.32 -25.27
CA ILE A 474 15.66 25.88 -26.13
C ILE A 474 15.79 25.09 -27.43
N ASN A 475 16.48 25.70 -28.41
CA ASN A 475 16.79 25.04 -29.68
C ASN A 475 18.31 24.95 -29.98
N PRO A 476 19.11 24.26 -29.15
CA PRO A 476 20.56 24.17 -29.30
C PRO A 476 20.96 23.29 -30.48
N LEU A 477 20.09 22.37 -30.93
CA LEU A 477 20.37 21.42 -32.00
C LEU A 477 19.68 21.79 -33.34
N GLY A 478 18.87 22.85 -33.36
CA GLY A 478 18.07 23.26 -34.53
C GLY A 478 16.75 22.50 -34.71
N SER A 479 16.52 21.42 -33.97
CA SER A 479 15.33 20.56 -34.05
C SER A 479 14.08 21.10 -33.33
N ASN A 480 14.22 21.94 -32.31
CA ASN A 480 13.11 22.50 -31.52
C ASN A 480 12.68 23.88 -32.05
N THR A 481 12.18 23.94 -33.28
CA THR A 481 11.94 25.23 -33.97
C THR A 481 10.76 26.03 -33.43
N ASP A 482 9.79 25.37 -32.80
CA ASP A 482 8.60 26.00 -32.24
C ASP A 482 8.81 26.49 -30.79
N GLY A 483 9.87 26.02 -30.14
CA GLY A 483 10.23 26.39 -28.78
C GLY A 483 9.30 25.77 -27.74
N SER A 484 8.67 24.63 -28.03
CA SER A 484 7.96 23.87 -27.01
C SER A 484 8.94 23.27 -26.00
N LYS A 485 8.43 22.95 -24.81
CA LYS A 485 9.17 22.17 -23.82
C LYS A 485 9.37 20.75 -24.35
N GLU A 486 10.63 20.34 -24.43
CA GLU A 486 11.06 19.00 -24.83
C GLU A 486 11.99 18.39 -23.79
N VAL A 487 12.06 17.06 -23.78
CA VAL A 487 13.05 16.31 -23.00
C VAL A 487 14.35 16.24 -23.79
N PHE A 488 15.43 16.61 -23.14
CA PHE A 488 16.80 16.46 -23.65
C PHE A 488 17.58 15.52 -22.74
N ALA A 489 18.51 14.76 -23.33
CA ALA A 489 19.51 13.97 -22.61
C ALA A 489 20.92 14.50 -22.92
N TYR A 490 21.71 14.73 -21.88
CA TYR A 490 23.12 15.06 -21.97
C TYR A 490 23.97 13.84 -21.56
N HIS A 491 24.78 13.35 -22.50
CA HIS A 491 25.80 12.34 -22.24
C HIS A 491 27.13 13.01 -21.90
N ARG A 492 27.58 12.87 -20.65
CA ARG A 492 28.83 13.47 -20.16
C ARG A 492 30.07 12.91 -20.86
N GLY A 493 30.25 11.58 -20.86
CA GLY A 493 31.46 10.95 -21.42
C GLY A 493 31.68 11.16 -22.93
N ARG A 494 30.66 11.61 -23.67
CA ARG A 494 30.76 11.95 -25.10
C ARG A 494 30.47 13.43 -25.38
N GLU A 495 30.23 14.22 -24.34
CA GLU A 495 29.80 15.62 -24.38
C GLU A 495 28.66 15.86 -25.40
N LYS A 496 27.69 14.96 -25.48
CA LYS A 496 26.66 14.96 -26.53
C LYS A 496 25.29 15.29 -25.96
N LEU A 497 24.63 16.29 -26.53
CA LEU A 497 23.22 16.59 -26.28
C LEU A 497 22.33 15.90 -27.31
N ILE A 498 21.21 15.31 -26.85
CA ILE A 498 20.21 14.64 -27.67
C ILE A 498 18.83 15.18 -27.27
N GLN A 499 18.02 15.58 -28.25
CA GLN A 499 16.60 15.85 -28.02
C GLN A 499 15.81 14.54 -28.15
N LEU A 500 15.07 14.16 -27.11
CA LEU A 500 14.35 12.88 -27.04
C LEU A 500 12.90 12.97 -27.51
N THR A 501 12.32 14.18 -27.45
CA THR A 501 10.90 14.40 -27.73
C THR A 501 10.68 15.56 -28.68
N ASP A 502 9.55 15.53 -29.37
CA ASP A 502 9.04 16.61 -30.22
C ASP A 502 7.51 16.64 -30.08
N PHE A 503 7.04 17.26 -29.00
CA PHE A 503 5.64 17.27 -28.62
C PHE A 503 4.83 18.38 -29.29
N ASN A 504 5.50 19.44 -29.77
CA ASN A 504 4.90 20.64 -30.36
C ASN A 504 3.87 21.35 -29.44
N ILE A 505 3.96 21.14 -28.13
CA ILE A 505 3.09 21.73 -27.11
C ILE A 505 3.82 21.83 -25.77
N ASN A 506 3.50 22.88 -25.00
CA ASN A 506 4.11 23.12 -23.70
C ASN A 506 3.45 22.34 -22.56
N GLY A 507 3.74 21.03 -22.45
CA GLY A 507 3.29 20.25 -21.30
C GLY A 507 4.01 18.93 -21.11
N ILE A 508 5.13 18.98 -20.39
CA ILE A 508 5.80 17.81 -19.81
C ILE A 508 5.58 17.88 -18.30
N ASP A 509 5.10 16.81 -17.69
CA ASP A 509 4.91 16.73 -16.24
C ASP A 509 6.19 16.23 -15.56
N SER A 510 6.69 15.07 -15.97
CA SER A 510 7.82 14.37 -15.35
C SER A 510 8.59 13.50 -16.35
N VAL A 511 9.87 13.25 -16.09
CA VAL A 511 10.75 12.34 -16.84
C VAL A 511 11.61 11.53 -15.87
N ASP A 512 11.86 10.26 -16.20
CA ASP A 512 12.75 9.40 -15.42
C ASP A 512 13.57 8.46 -16.32
N LEU A 513 14.73 8.01 -15.83
CA LEU A 513 15.72 7.18 -16.52
C LEU A 513 15.89 5.82 -15.84
N ASP A 514 16.19 4.79 -16.62
CA ASP A 514 16.61 3.50 -16.06
C ASP A 514 18.07 3.53 -15.57
N TYR A 515 18.51 2.45 -14.92
CA TYR A 515 19.84 2.32 -14.32
C TYR A 515 20.97 2.64 -15.30
N ASN A 516 20.88 2.14 -16.53
CA ASN A 516 21.91 2.32 -17.57
C ASN A 516 21.80 3.68 -18.28
N GLY A 517 20.70 4.42 -18.13
CA GLY A 517 20.43 5.62 -18.92
C GLY A 517 20.20 5.30 -20.39
N GLU A 518 19.59 4.16 -20.70
CA GLU A 518 19.25 3.71 -22.05
C GLU A 518 17.77 3.90 -22.35
N ARG A 519 16.92 3.75 -21.34
CA ARG A 519 15.47 3.92 -21.41
C ARG A 519 15.04 5.14 -20.63
N PHE A 520 13.94 5.74 -21.10
CA PHE A 520 13.28 6.81 -20.37
C PHE A 520 11.77 6.64 -20.41
N VAL A 521 11.13 7.14 -19.36
CA VAL A 521 9.68 7.33 -19.31
C VAL A 521 9.40 8.82 -19.15
N VAL A 522 8.33 9.30 -19.78
CA VAL A 522 7.90 10.70 -19.68
C VAL A 522 6.39 10.78 -19.57
N SER A 523 5.89 11.65 -18.70
CA SER A 523 4.49 12.10 -18.75
C SER A 523 4.43 13.44 -19.49
N ALA A 524 3.63 13.50 -20.56
CA ALA A 524 3.48 14.71 -21.37
C ALA A 524 2.09 14.81 -22.00
N ASN A 525 1.72 16.00 -22.48
CA ASN A 525 0.43 16.25 -23.11
C ASN A 525 0.49 16.41 -24.63
N GLY A 526 1.64 16.14 -25.23
CA GLY A 526 1.79 16.12 -26.69
C GLY A 526 1.30 14.83 -27.33
N ASN A 527 1.31 14.81 -28.66
CA ASN A 527 0.76 13.72 -29.46
C ASN A 527 1.78 13.13 -30.46
N PRO A 528 2.93 12.62 -29.99
CA PRO A 528 4.04 12.22 -30.86
C PRO A 528 3.73 10.98 -31.71
N LEU A 529 2.78 10.15 -31.28
CA LEU A 529 2.38 8.90 -31.95
C LEU A 529 0.98 8.96 -32.57
N GLY A 530 0.32 10.12 -32.55
CA GLY A 530 -1.05 10.29 -33.06
C GLY A 530 -2.17 9.79 -32.15
N ALA A 531 -1.85 9.09 -31.06
CA ALA A 531 -2.82 8.48 -30.14
C ALA A 531 -3.32 9.40 -29.00
N ASN A 532 -2.75 10.59 -28.80
CA ASN A 532 -3.15 11.59 -27.78
C ASN A 532 -3.85 12.82 -28.36
N ALA A 533 -4.98 12.61 -29.05
CA ALA A 533 -5.74 13.69 -29.68
C ALA A 533 -6.39 14.68 -28.68
N THR A 534 -6.49 14.33 -27.39
CA THR A 534 -7.11 15.16 -26.35
C THR A 534 -6.12 16.13 -25.68
N ASN A 535 -4.82 16.03 -25.99
CA ASN A 535 -3.75 16.80 -25.35
C ASN A 535 -3.81 16.75 -23.82
N ARG A 536 -4.15 15.58 -23.27
CA ARG A 536 -4.09 15.30 -21.83
C ARG A 536 -2.74 14.73 -21.46
N TYR A 537 -2.34 14.83 -20.19
CA TYR A 537 -1.09 14.21 -19.75
C TYR A 537 -1.21 12.69 -19.87
N GLN A 538 -0.30 12.08 -20.63
CA GLN A 538 -0.22 10.63 -20.85
C GLN A 538 1.21 10.16 -20.61
N VAL A 539 1.35 8.88 -20.31
CA VAL A 539 2.65 8.22 -20.08
C VAL A 539 3.17 7.68 -21.40
N PHE A 540 4.42 8.01 -21.72
CA PHE A 540 5.14 7.53 -22.90
C PHE A 540 6.46 6.89 -22.49
N THR A 541 6.89 5.88 -23.24
CA THR A 541 8.20 5.24 -23.05
C THR A 541 9.03 5.31 -24.33
N GLY A 542 10.35 5.39 -24.16
CA GLY A 542 11.30 5.53 -25.24
C GLY A 542 12.71 5.13 -24.85
N THR A 543 13.63 5.21 -25.81
CA THR A 543 15.07 5.00 -25.55
C THR A 543 15.86 6.22 -25.94
N ILE A 544 17.01 6.44 -25.30
CA ILE A 544 17.83 7.64 -25.52
C ILE A 544 18.25 7.80 -26.99
N ASN A 545 18.45 6.68 -27.69
CA ASN A 545 18.86 6.70 -29.09
C ASN A 545 17.71 6.84 -30.10
N ASN A 546 16.47 6.53 -29.70
CA ASN A 546 15.32 6.46 -30.62
C ASN A 546 14.17 7.42 -30.27
N GLY A 547 14.27 8.14 -29.15
CA GLY A 547 13.18 8.99 -28.66
C GLY A 547 11.96 8.19 -28.23
N ILE A 548 10.77 8.81 -28.32
CA ILE A 548 9.48 8.19 -27.96
C ILE A 548 9.15 7.04 -28.90
N GLN A 549 8.81 5.89 -28.32
CA GLN A 549 8.46 4.68 -29.06
C GLN A 549 7.04 4.19 -28.77
N ARG A 550 6.53 4.43 -27.55
CA ARG A 550 5.22 3.92 -27.11
C ARG A 550 4.48 4.93 -26.25
N GLN A 551 3.16 4.80 -26.26
CA GLN A 551 2.25 5.45 -25.32
C GLN A 551 1.61 4.35 -24.46
N ILE A 552 1.79 4.42 -23.14
CA ILE A 552 1.29 3.43 -22.17
C ILE A 552 -0.18 3.70 -21.86
N THR A 553 -0.51 4.95 -21.53
CA THR A 553 -1.88 5.32 -21.15
C THR A 553 -2.64 5.84 -22.37
N ILE A 554 -3.84 5.29 -22.60
CA ILE A 554 -4.67 5.69 -23.73
C ILE A 554 -5.30 7.07 -23.51
N ALA A 555 -5.48 7.80 -24.60
CA ALA A 555 -6.05 9.14 -24.56
C ALA A 555 -7.52 9.13 -24.16
N THR A 556 -7.74 9.28 -22.87
CA THR A 556 -9.01 9.63 -22.27
C THR A 556 -9.07 11.15 -22.07
N ALA A 557 -10.19 11.67 -21.57
CA ALA A 557 -10.28 13.06 -21.11
C ALA A 557 -9.59 13.28 -19.73
N ARG A 558 -8.76 12.33 -19.29
CA ARG A 558 -8.13 12.23 -17.97
C ARG A 558 -6.60 12.24 -18.10
N ASP A 559 -5.93 12.53 -16.99
CA ASP A 559 -4.49 12.76 -16.91
C ASP A 559 -3.77 11.57 -16.23
N SER A 560 -2.55 11.29 -16.69
CA SER A 560 -1.59 10.35 -16.12
C SER A 560 -0.23 11.06 -15.98
N LYS A 561 0.31 11.12 -14.76
CA LYS A 561 1.38 12.02 -14.32
C LYS A 561 2.39 11.31 -13.42
N GLN A 562 3.45 12.02 -13.03
CA GLN A 562 4.43 11.62 -12.02
C GLN A 562 4.99 10.22 -12.29
N VAL A 563 5.69 10.09 -13.42
CA VAL A 563 6.23 8.80 -13.86
C VAL A 563 7.56 8.49 -13.18
N THR A 564 7.80 7.21 -12.93
CA THR A 564 9.09 6.66 -12.51
C THR A 564 9.29 5.28 -13.16
N ILE A 565 10.53 4.86 -13.36
CA ILE A 565 10.89 3.58 -13.98
C ILE A 565 11.81 2.76 -13.07
N SER A 566 11.68 1.44 -13.10
CA SER A 566 12.56 0.54 -12.34
C SER A 566 13.97 0.53 -12.92
N ALA A 567 14.95 0.11 -12.11
CA ALA A 567 16.36 0.06 -12.48
C ALA A 567 16.60 -0.88 -13.69
N ASP A 568 15.91 -2.01 -13.74
CA ASP A 568 15.92 -2.93 -14.89
C ASP A 568 15.18 -2.39 -16.14
N GLY A 569 14.54 -1.24 -16.04
CA GLY A 569 13.81 -0.58 -17.12
C GLY A 569 12.56 -1.33 -17.56
N GLU A 570 12.04 -2.30 -16.79
CA GLU A 570 10.91 -3.14 -17.19
C GLU A 570 9.56 -2.66 -16.67
N LYS A 571 9.53 -1.95 -15.54
CA LYS A 571 8.31 -1.49 -14.86
C LYS A 571 8.30 0.03 -14.76
N VAL A 572 7.09 0.57 -14.84
CA VAL A 572 6.81 2.00 -14.76
C VAL A 572 5.71 2.20 -13.72
N ALA A 573 5.92 3.09 -12.76
CA ALA A 573 4.86 3.54 -11.86
C ALA A 573 4.44 4.98 -12.20
N PHE A 574 3.16 5.28 -12.04
CA PHE A 574 2.60 6.60 -12.34
C PHE A 574 1.29 6.85 -11.58
N SER A 575 0.91 8.11 -11.42
CA SER A 575 -0.40 8.49 -10.89
C SER A 575 -1.38 8.77 -12.02
N SER A 576 -2.63 8.31 -11.93
CA SER A 576 -3.65 8.62 -12.94
C SER A 576 -5.05 8.73 -12.37
N ASN A 577 -5.83 9.67 -12.91
CA ASN A 577 -7.27 9.77 -12.68
C ASN A 577 -8.10 9.17 -13.83
N ALA A 578 -7.45 8.40 -14.70
CA ALA A 578 -8.09 7.62 -15.75
C ALA A 578 -8.54 6.25 -15.22
N SER A 579 -9.62 5.74 -15.80
CA SER A 579 -10.14 4.39 -15.52
C SER A 579 -9.37 3.34 -16.33
N LEU A 580 -8.14 3.02 -15.92
CA LEU A 580 -7.22 2.14 -16.67
C LEU A 580 -7.45 0.65 -16.41
N LEU A 581 -7.70 0.26 -15.17
CA LEU A 581 -8.02 -1.12 -14.76
C LEU A 581 -9.30 -1.24 -13.91
N GLY A 582 -10.00 -0.12 -13.72
CA GLY A 582 -11.20 0.00 -12.88
C GLY A 582 -11.79 1.41 -12.99
N THR A 583 -12.89 1.68 -12.30
CA THR A 583 -13.51 3.03 -12.30
C THR A 583 -12.75 3.98 -11.39
N ASN A 584 -12.19 5.04 -11.96
CA ASN A 584 -11.43 6.06 -11.22
C ASN A 584 -11.89 7.46 -11.60
N ASN A 585 -12.06 8.31 -10.57
CA ASN A 585 -12.31 9.75 -10.70
C ASN A 585 -11.30 10.61 -9.94
N ARG A 586 -10.37 9.97 -9.22
CA ARG A 586 -9.28 10.56 -8.45
C ARG A 586 -7.95 9.98 -8.90
N TYR A 587 -6.86 10.70 -8.66
CA TYR A 587 -5.53 10.17 -8.93
C TYR A 587 -5.29 8.94 -8.05
N ASN A 588 -4.89 7.85 -8.69
CA ASN A 588 -4.52 6.61 -8.05
C ASN A 588 -3.18 6.14 -8.61
N ILE A 589 -2.47 5.32 -7.85
CA ILE A 589 -1.17 4.80 -8.28
C ILE A 589 -1.35 3.55 -9.13
N PHE A 590 -0.63 3.48 -10.24
CA PHE A 590 -0.62 2.35 -11.16
C PHE A 590 0.81 1.90 -11.42
N VAL A 591 0.94 0.61 -11.74
CA VAL A 591 2.16 0.01 -12.28
C VAL A 591 1.86 -0.58 -13.64
N ALA A 592 2.75 -0.34 -14.59
CA ALA A 592 2.70 -0.82 -15.95
C ALA A 592 4.03 -1.45 -16.37
N SER A 593 3.98 -2.33 -17.36
CA SER A 593 5.15 -2.72 -18.13
C SER A 593 5.63 -1.54 -18.98
N PHE A 594 6.95 -1.35 -19.05
CA PHE A 594 7.60 -0.47 -20.01
C PHE A 594 7.16 -0.74 -21.46
N ARG A 595 6.73 -1.98 -21.76
CA ARG A 595 6.32 -2.44 -23.08
C ARG A 595 4.90 -2.03 -23.48
N GLY A 596 4.07 -1.48 -22.58
CA GLY A 596 2.75 -0.92 -22.95
C GLY A 596 1.57 -1.33 -22.08
N GLU A 597 1.70 -2.35 -21.24
CA GLU A 597 0.56 -2.91 -20.50
C GLU A 597 0.46 -2.28 -19.12
N VAL A 598 -0.71 -1.73 -18.76
CA VAL A 598 -1.01 -1.36 -17.37
C VAL A 598 -1.37 -2.64 -16.63
N GLU A 599 -0.57 -3.01 -15.64
CA GLU A 599 -0.65 -4.34 -15.01
C GLU A 599 -1.43 -4.32 -13.70
N LYS A 600 -1.25 -3.26 -12.90
CA LYS A 600 -1.84 -3.18 -11.56
C LYS A 600 -2.25 -1.76 -11.17
N GLN A 601 -3.40 -1.66 -10.52
CA GLN A 601 -3.82 -0.48 -9.78
C GLN A 601 -3.48 -0.71 -8.29
N ILE A 602 -2.63 0.15 -7.74
CA ILE A 602 -2.08 0.01 -6.38
C ILE A 602 -2.99 0.65 -5.33
N THR A 603 -3.63 1.77 -5.69
CA THR A 603 -4.60 2.44 -4.83
C THR A 603 -5.93 2.56 -5.53
N ASP A 604 -7.02 2.54 -4.79
CA ASP A 604 -8.39 2.55 -5.32
C ASP A 604 -9.30 3.57 -4.62
N SER A 605 -8.72 4.63 -4.05
CA SER A 605 -9.51 5.65 -3.37
C SER A 605 -10.42 6.40 -4.36
N ALA A 606 -11.71 6.39 -4.04
CA ALA A 606 -12.72 7.17 -4.76
C ALA A 606 -12.81 8.64 -4.26
N LEU A 607 -12.31 8.91 -3.06
CA LEU A 607 -12.48 10.20 -2.38
C LEU A 607 -11.24 11.07 -2.40
N PHE A 608 -10.06 10.45 -2.31
CA PHE A 608 -8.79 11.14 -2.17
C PHE A 608 -7.81 10.78 -3.28
N ASP A 609 -6.87 11.67 -3.53
CA ASP A 609 -5.83 11.47 -4.51
C ASP A 609 -4.62 10.73 -3.87
N SER A 610 -4.08 9.76 -4.59
CA SER A 610 -2.76 9.17 -4.35
C SER A 610 -1.80 9.61 -5.46
N VAL A 611 -0.66 10.17 -5.07
CA VAL A 611 0.28 10.88 -5.95
C VAL A 611 1.73 10.59 -5.59
N LEU A 612 2.66 11.07 -6.41
CA LEU A 612 4.12 10.98 -6.21
C LEU A 612 4.63 9.54 -6.02
N PRO A 613 4.36 8.61 -6.96
CA PRO A 613 4.94 7.28 -6.86
C PRO A 613 6.47 7.33 -7.02
N SER A 614 7.17 6.50 -6.25
CA SER A 614 8.59 6.19 -6.40
C SER A 614 8.75 4.67 -6.37
N LEU A 615 9.37 4.10 -7.39
CA LEU A 615 9.49 2.66 -7.58
C LEU A 615 10.88 2.17 -7.12
N SER A 616 10.96 1.00 -6.49
CA SER A 616 12.26 0.37 -6.22
C SER A 616 12.88 -0.16 -7.51
N GLY A 617 14.20 -0.35 -7.50
CA GLY A 617 14.96 -0.79 -8.66
C GLY A 617 14.54 -2.15 -9.20
N ASP A 618 14.15 -3.07 -8.32
CA ASP A 618 13.62 -4.40 -8.67
C ASP A 618 12.09 -4.43 -8.86
N ALA A 619 11.44 -3.26 -8.82
CA ALA A 619 9.99 -3.11 -8.87
C ALA A 619 9.24 -4.00 -7.86
N SER A 620 9.81 -4.27 -6.69
CA SER A 620 9.10 -4.97 -5.61
C SER A 620 8.35 -4.05 -4.67
N ARG A 621 8.67 -2.75 -4.66
CA ARG A 621 8.01 -1.76 -3.80
C ARG A 621 7.66 -0.50 -4.57
N VAL A 622 6.52 0.08 -4.22
CA VAL A 622 6.08 1.41 -4.65
C VAL A 622 5.83 2.25 -3.41
N ALA A 623 6.60 3.32 -3.23
CA ALA A 623 6.27 4.35 -2.25
C ALA A 623 5.39 5.42 -2.90
N PHE A 624 4.47 6.02 -2.16
CA PHE A 624 3.59 7.09 -2.66
C PHE A 624 3.00 7.92 -1.52
N VAL A 625 2.35 9.03 -1.84
CA VAL A 625 1.56 9.83 -0.88
C VAL A 625 0.08 9.61 -1.10
N SER A 626 -0.69 9.47 -0.02
CA SER A 626 -2.16 9.51 -0.08
C SER A 626 -2.78 10.18 1.13
N SER A 627 -3.99 10.72 0.95
CA SER A 627 -4.87 11.15 2.05
C SER A 627 -5.94 10.14 2.42
N ALA A 628 -6.00 9.02 1.70
CA ALA A 628 -6.93 7.93 1.99
C ALA A 628 -6.38 7.00 3.08
N SER A 629 -7.29 6.36 3.82
CA SER A 629 -6.96 5.22 4.68
C SER A 629 -6.72 3.97 3.84
N LEU A 630 -5.50 3.83 3.31
CA LEU A 630 -5.08 2.72 2.43
C LEU A 630 -4.25 1.67 3.15
N ASP A 631 -4.33 1.65 4.48
CA ASP A 631 -3.50 0.80 5.29
C ASP A 631 -4.15 -0.57 5.50
N ASP A 632 -3.53 -1.63 4.96
CA ASP A 632 -4.02 -3.01 5.10
C ASP A 632 -3.96 -3.52 6.56
N ARG A 633 -3.33 -2.75 7.47
CA ARG A 633 -3.29 -2.99 8.92
C ARG A 633 -4.51 -2.40 9.62
N GLY A 634 -5.43 -1.75 8.89
CA GLY A 634 -6.62 -1.11 9.44
C GLY A 634 -6.34 0.21 10.18
N LEU A 635 -5.15 0.78 9.98
CA LEU A 635 -4.86 2.14 10.44
C LEU A 635 -5.63 3.13 9.57
N SER A 636 -6.34 4.03 10.23
CA SER A 636 -7.14 5.05 9.54
C SER A 636 -6.40 6.37 9.56
N ASN A 637 -6.24 6.98 8.38
CA ASN A 637 -5.76 8.36 8.26
C ASN A 637 -6.89 9.32 8.66
N ASN A 638 -7.13 9.43 9.96
CA ASN A 638 -8.25 10.19 10.52
C ASN A 638 -8.17 11.69 10.21
N SER A 639 -6.96 12.19 9.98
CA SER A 639 -6.69 13.60 9.69
C SER A 639 -6.88 13.94 8.20
N ASN A 640 -7.03 12.94 7.31
CA ASN A 640 -7.12 13.09 5.85
C ASN A 640 -6.01 13.98 5.26
N ASN A 641 -4.83 13.99 5.88
CA ASN A 641 -3.63 14.68 5.40
C ASN A 641 -2.81 13.74 4.50
N GLN A 642 -1.91 14.31 3.72
CA GLN A 642 -1.04 13.53 2.86
C GLN A 642 0.03 12.82 3.68
N GLU A 643 0.00 11.49 3.67
CA GLU A 643 0.94 10.62 4.38
C GLU A 643 1.64 9.68 3.38
N ALA A 644 2.86 9.28 3.71
CA ALA A 644 3.66 8.35 2.94
C ALA A 644 3.20 6.91 3.18
N TYR A 645 3.07 6.16 2.10
CA TYR A 645 2.77 4.74 2.07
C TYR A 645 3.85 4.00 1.30
N VAL A 646 4.05 2.73 1.65
CA VAL A 646 4.86 1.77 0.89
C VAL A 646 4.00 0.56 0.60
N TYR A 647 3.89 0.20 -0.69
CA TYR A 647 3.20 -1.00 -1.15
C TYR A 647 4.22 -2.04 -1.62
N ASP A 648 4.16 -3.23 -1.04
CA ASP A 648 4.93 -4.40 -1.45
C ASP A 648 4.17 -5.14 -2.57
N LEU A 649 4.73 -5.10 -3.78
CA LEU A 649 4.15 -5.72 -4.97
C LEU A 649 4.16 -7.25 -4.91
N LYS A 650 5.14 -7.86 -4.23
CA LYS A 650 5.26 -9.32 -4.10
C LYS A 650 4.25 -9.87 -3.10
N ARG A 651 4.01 -9.14 -2.01
CA ARG A 651 3.06 -9.50 -0.95
C ARG A 651 1.65 -8.98 -1.18
N GLU A 652 1.50 -8.07 -2.12
CA GLU A 652 0.26 -7.36 -2.43
C GLU A 652 -0.31 -6.62 -1.22
N ARG A 653 0.56 -5.90 -0.49
CA ARG A 653 0.17 -5.19 0.74
C ARG A 653 0.69 -3.77 0.81
N GLY A 654 -0.17 -2.84 1.22
CA GLY A 654 0.11 -1.43 1.46
C GLY A 654 0.20 -1.08 2.94
N TYR A 655 1.20 -0.26 3.29
CA TYR A 655 1.44 0.19 4.66
C TYR A 655 1.66 1.69 4.70
N GLN A 656 1.01 2.39 5.62
CA GLN A 656 1.35 3.77 5.95
C GLN A 656 2.68 3.80 6.71
N VAL A 657 3.64 4.61 6.32
CA VAL A 657 4.96 4.63 6.98
C VAL A 657 5.23 5.97 7.68
N SER A 658 4.46 6.99 7.34
CA SER A 658 4.42 8.25 8.08
C SER A 658 3.01 8.43 8.66
N GLU A 659 2.88 8.53 9.98
CA GLU A 659 1.63 8.97 10.59
C GLU A 659 1.94 9.99 11.67
N VAL A 660 1.44 11.22 11.47
CA VAL A 660 1.35 12.22 12.53
C VAL A 660 -0.03 12.84 12.42
N ASN A 661 -0.85 12.64 13.45
CA ASN A 661 -2.19 13.20 13.56
C ASN A 661 -2.20 14.73 13.85
N GLU A 662 -1.37 15.49 13.12
CA GLU A 662 -1.26 16.96 13.20
C GLU A 662 -1.82 17.67 11.95
N SER A 663 -2.49 16.96 11.03
CA SER A 663 -3.01 17.54 9.78
C SER A 663 -1.91 18.20 8.93
N ARG A 664 -0.75 17.55 8.81
CA ARG A 664 0.43 18.04 8.06
C ARG A 664 0.80 17.09 6.94
N ASN A 665 1.23 17.63 5.81
CA ASN A 665 1.44 16.84 4.60
C ASN A 665 2.90 16.43 4.44
N VAL A 666 3.11 15.19 3.99
CA VAL A 666 4.27 14.80 3.18
C VAL A 666 4.14 15.50 1.83
N GLU A 667 5.19 16.20 1.39
CA GLU A 667 5.15 17.08 0.22
C GLU A 667 5.95 16.54 -0.97
N ASP A 668 7.07 15.87 -0.71
CA ASP A 668 7.91 15.19 -1.71
C ASP A 668 8.38 13.85 -1.11
N LEU A 669 8.63 12.84 -1.95
CA LEU A 669 9.28 11.59 -1.53
C LEU A 669 10.13 10.98 -2.65
N THR A 670 11.07 10.14 -2.25
CA THR A 670 11.87 9.28 -3.13
C THR A 670 12.28 8.02 -2.37
N LEU A 671 12.15 6.88 -3.03
CA LEU A 671 12.53 5.56 -2.54
C LEU A 671 13.86 5.18 -3.21
N ALA A 672 14.83 4.69 -2.43
CA ALA A 672 16.07 4.16 -2.97
C ALA A 672 15.81 2.88 -3.80
N ASP A 673 16.67 2.62 -4.79
CA ASP A 673 16.51 1.46 -5.69
C ASP A 673 16.55 0.12 -4.95
N ASN A 674 17.32 0.00 -3.86
CA ASN A 674 17.32 -1.19 -3.01
C ASN A 674 15.98 -1.42 -2.28
N GLY A 675 15.09 -0.44 -2.26
CA GLY A 675 13.79 -0.46 -1.60
C GLY A 675 13.85 -0.38 -0.07
N ASN A 676 15.03 -0.08 0.50
CA ASN A 676 15.26 -0.11 1.95
C ASN A 676 15.16 1.27 2.61
N ALA A 677 15.34 2.36 1.86
CA ALA A 677 15.32 3.73 2.37
C ALA A 677 14.31 4.61 1.63
N LEU A 678 13.43 5.28 2.38
CA LEU A 678 12.47 6.26 1.87
C LEU A 678 12.79 7.64 2.44
N LEU A 679 13.20 8.57 1.60
CA LEU A 679 13.43 9.96 1.97
C LEU A 679 12.23 10.80 1.56
N PHE A 680 11.70 11.60 2.47
CA PHE A 680 10.57 12.49 2.21
C PHE A 680 10.74 13.84 2.87
N SER A 681 9.95 14.81 2.43
CA SER A 681 9.91 16.14 3.03
C SER A 681 8.52 16.48 3.56
N GLY A 682 8.44 17.29 4.60
CA GLY A 682 7.17 17.76 5.13
C GLY A 682 7.30 18.61 6.37
N THR A 683 6.16 19.04 6.91
CA THR A 683 6.09 20.02 8.01
C THR A 683 5.64 19.43 9.35
N ALA A 684 5.36 18.14 9.44
CA ALA A 684 4.99 17.49 10.69
C ALA A 684 6.21 17.19 11.57
N ASP A 685 5.92 16.82 12.81
CA ASP A 685 6.87 16.34 13.80
C ASP A 685 6.86 14.80 13.86
N TRP A 686 7.19 14.14 12.73
CA TRP A 686 7.14 12.66 12.61
C TRP A 686 8.09 11.96 13.58
N ASP A 687 9.24 12.56 13.85
CA ASP A 687 10.08 12.19 14.96
C ASP A 687 9.84 13.18 16.11
N THR A 688 9.08 12.74 17.12
CA THR A 688 8.51 13.63 18.15
C THR A 688 9.60 14.44 18.86
N GLY A 689 9.53 15.77 18.74
CA GLY A 689 10.47 16.71 19.34
C GLY A 689 11.58 17.16 18.40
N SER A 690 11.72 16.58 17.20
CA SER A 690 12.78 16.92 16.24
C SER A 690 12.39 18.09 15.31
N ASN A 691 11.10 18.28 15.00
CA ASN A 691 10.55 19.40 14.22
C ASN A 691 9.43 20.17 14.96
N PRO A 692 9.66 20.66 16.19
CA PRO A 692 8.64 21.37 16.97
C PRO A 692 8.19 22.70 16.32
N SER A 693 9.00 23.23 15.39
CA SER A 693 8.70 24.46 14.66
C SER A 693 7.74 24.25 13.48
N ARG A 694 7.45 23.00 13.11
CA ARG A 694 6.57 22.60 11.99
C ARG A 694 6.96 23.24 10.67
N THR A 695 8.23 23.14 10.37
CA THR A 695 8.87 23.72 9.19
C THR A 695 9.20 22.60 8.21
N ARG A 696 9.27 22.87 6.89
CA ARG A 696 9.65 21.84 5.91
C ARG A 696 11.06 21.35 6.18
N GLN A 697 11.12 20.10 6.63
CA GLN A 697 12.35 19.35 6.89
C GLN A 697 12.32 18.05 6.11
N MET A 698 13.48 17.41 6.05
CA MET A 698 13.68 16.13 5.39
C MET A 698 13.75 15.04 6.45
N PHE A 699 13.06 13.93 6.18
CA PHE A 699 12.97 12.77 7.05
C PHE A 699 13.26 11.53 6.23
N ILE A 700 13.99 10.58 6.79
CA ILE A 700 14.27 9.30 6.16
C ILE A 700 13.71 8.16 7.00
N ILE A 701 13.12 7.17 6.33
CA ILE A 701 12.69 5.91 6.94
C ILE A 701 13.52 4.76 6.37
N GLU A 702 14.02 3.88 7.22
CA GLU A 702 14.82 2.71 6.85
C GLU A 702 14.43 1.43 7.59
N GLY A 703 14.87 0.27 7.11
CA GLY A 703 14.57 -1.03 7.75
C GLY A 703 13.40 -1.76 7.10
N PHE A 704 13.09 -1.39 5.85
CA PHE A 704 12.15 -2.09 5.01
C PHE A 704 12.70 -3.46 4.56
N GLY A 705 14.03 -3.65 4.54
CA GLY A 705 14.78 -4.84 4.12
C GLY A 705 15.28 -4.76 2.68
N ASP A 706 16.54 -5.17 2.43
CA ASP A 706 17.23 -5.03 1.14
C ASP A 706 16.68 -5.96 0.03
N ASN A 707 16.53 -5.41 -1.18
CA ASN A 707 16.45 -6.20 -2.42
C ASN A 707 17.71 -5.97 -3.28
N SER A 708 18.19 -7.00 -3.97
CA SER A 708 19.31 -6.89 -4.91
C SER A 708 18.91 -6.08 -6.15
N VAL A 709 19.65 -5.01 -6.45
CA VAL A 709 19.51 -4.23 -7.70
C VAL A 709 20.32 -4.89 -8.81
N SER A 710 19.71 -5.16 -9.97
CA SER A 710 20.42 -5.58 -11.19
C SER A 710 19.93 -4.78 -12.40
N GLY A 711 20.85 -4.28 -13.22
CA GLY A 711 20.53 -3.55 -14.45
C GLY A 711 20.02 -4.42 -15.59
N TYR A 712 19.48 -3.78 -16.62
CA TYR A 712 19.00 -4.41 -17.85
C TYR A 712 20.16 -5.02 -18.68
N GLU A 713 20.04 -6.28 -19.09
CA GLU A 713 20.82 -6.86 -20.20
C GLU A 713 19.92 -6.99 -21.44
N GLU A 714 20.30 -6.36 -22.55
CA GLU A 714 19.66 -6.56 -23.84
C GLU A 714 19.95 -7.99 -24.33
N GLU A 715 18.91 -8.81 -24.56
CA GLU A 715 19.09 -10.05 -25.31
C GLU A 715 19.59 -9.67 -26.72
N MET A 716 20.91 -9.74 -26.91
CA MET A 716 21.51 -9.76 -28.24
C MET A 716 20.95 -10.98 -28.96
N THR A 717 19.91 -10.80 -29.77
CA THR A 717 19.60 -11.76 -30.81
C THR A 717 20.78 -11.74 -31.78
N PRO A 718 21.61 -12.80 -31.84
CA PRO A 718 22.67 -12.84 -32.82
C PRO A 718 21.98 -12.90 -34.17
N TRP A 719 22.21 -11.91 -35.02
CA TRP A 719 21.88 -12.02 -36.44
C TRP A 719 22.43 -13.37 -36.93
N PRO A 720 21.65 -14.18 -37.67
CA PRO A 720 22.17 -15.43 -38.19
C PRO A 720 23.27 -15.10 -39.18
N VAL A 721 24.52 -15.25 -38.74
CA VAL A 721 25.66 -15.31 -39.64
C VAL A 721 25.48 -16.59 -40.44
N VAL A 722 25.05 -16.44 -41.69
CA VAL A 722 25.16 -17.51 -42.68
C VAL A 722 26.65 -17.70 -42.96
N LYS A 723 27.30 -18.59 -42.21
CA LYS A 723 28.54 -19.23 -42.65
C LYS A 723 28.17 -20.42 -43.50
N SER A 724 28.41 -20.31 -44.81
CA SER A 724 28.47 -21.46 -45.69
C SER A 724 29.80 -22.17 -45.47
N ASP A 725 29.83 -23.23 -44.67
CA ASP A 725 31.00 -24.11 -44.62
C ASP A 725 30.64 -25.46 -45.22
N ASN A 726 31.27 -25.71 -46.37
CA ASN A 726 31.34 -27.00 -47.04
C ASN A 726 32.14 -27.99 -46.17
N GLY A 727 31.65 -29.22 -46.05
CA GLY A 727 32.50 -30.40 -45.91
C GLY A 727 32.52 -31.10 -44.55
N GLU A 728 32.00 -32.33 -44.56
CA GLU A 728 32.67 -33.53 -44.01
C GLU A 728 32.89 -33.67 -42.48
N PHE A 729 32.00 -34.40 -41.79
CA PHE A 729 32.19 -35.84 -41.46
C PHE A 729 31.16 -36.30 -40.42
N ALA A 730 30.38 -37.31 -40.81
CA ALA A 730 29.65 -38.18 -39.89
C ALA A 730 30.56 -39.36 -39.50
N GLU A 731 30.53 -39.78 -38.24
CA GLU A 731 30.53 -41.20 -37.81
C GLU A 731 30.78 -41.34 -36.30
N LYS A 732 29.78 -41.81 -35.55
CA LYS A 732 29.79 -43.01 -34.67
C LYS A 732 28.74 -42.92 -33.56
N PHE A 733 27.64 -43.65 -33.77
CA PHE A 733 26.92 -44.33 -32.70
C PHE A 733 26.55 -45.72 -33.21
N ILE A 734 26.89 -46.77 -32.46
CA ILE A 734 26.03 -47.92 -32.08
C ILE A 734 26.85 -49.01 -31.36
N SER A 735 26.19 -49.63 -30.37
CA SER A 735 26.45 -50.88 -29.62
C SER A 735 26.91 -50.62 -28.18
N ASN A 736 26.26 -51.09 -27.11
CA ASN A 736 25.20 -52.08 -26.95
C ASN A 736 24.26 -51.68 -25.79
N GLY A 737 22.98 -52.01 -25.93
CA GLY A 737 21.95 -51.79 -24.93
C GLY A 737 21.69 -52.99 -24.01
N GLY A 738 20.84 -52.72 -23.01
CA GLY A 738 20.10 -53.67 -22.17
C GLY A 738 20.15 -53.24 -20.69
N HIS A 739 19.06 -52.99 -19.96
CA HIS A 739 17.62 -53.11 -20.19
C HIS A 739 16.85 -52.26 -19.16
N THR A 740 15.79 -51.58 -19.63
CA THR A 740 14.47 -51.31 -18.99
C THR A 740 14.42 -50.59 -17.63
N SER A 741 13.68 -49.48 -17.46
CA SER A 741 12.22 -49.43 -17.61
C SER A 741 11.61 -48.02 -17.47
N LEU A 742 10.55 -47.79 -18.29
CA LEU A 742 9.31 -46.99 -18.08
C LEU A 742 9.27 -45.44 -18.23
N LEU A 743 8.61 -45.01 -19.34
CA LEU A 743 7.55 -43.97 -19.53
C LEU A 743 7.80 -42.55 -18.97
N TRP A 744 7.74 -41.43 -19.71
CA TRP A 744 6.70 -40.86 -20.61
C TRP A 744 7.39 -39.88 -21.59
N ILE A 745 7.02 -39.68 -22.86
CA ILE A 745 5.98 -38.75 -23.37
C ILE A 745 5.84 -39.03 -24.88
N ALA A 746 4.61 -39.17 -25.38
CA ALA A 746 4.32 -39.15 -26.81
C ALA A 746 2.97 -38.47 -27.06
N GLY A 747 2.94 -37.53 -28.00
CA GLY A 747 1.70 -36.98 -28.52
C GLY A 747 1.87 -35.72 -29.36
N LEU A 748 2.46 -35.84 -30.57
CA LEU A 748 2.03 -35.16 -31.81
C LEU A 748 3.10 -35.30 -32.90
N ALA A 749 3.01 -36.36 -33.72
CA ALA A 749 3.56 -36.37 -35.07
C ALA A 749 2.94 -37.52 -35.88
N LEU A 750 1.77 -37.26 -36.49
CA LEU A 750 1.26 -38.08 -37.59
C LEU A 750 0.32 -37.22 -38.43
N LEU A 751 0.86 -36.64 -39.51
CA LEU A 751 0.21 -36.52 -40.84
C LEU A 751 1.12 -35.72 -41.79
N GLY A 752 2.26 -36.31 -42.13
CA GLY A 752 3.02 -35.95 -43.33
C GLY A 752 2.78 -36.98 -44.41
N LEU A 753 1.83 -36.73 -45.30
CA LEU A 753 1.66 -37.52 -46.53
C LEU A 753 1.64 -36.61 -47.75
N ARG A 754 2.65 -36.84 -48.61
CA ARG A 754 2.71 -36.60 -50.07
C ARG A 754 2.82 -35.12 -50.52
N ARG A 755 3.61 -34.76 -51.54
CA ARG A 755 4.22 -35.53 -52.64
C ARG A 755 5.29 -34.65 -53.34
N ARG A 756 6.40 -35.26 -53.71
CA ARG A 756 7.38 -34.81 -54.73
C ARG A 756 6.70 -34.25 -56.00
N ARG A 757 7.31 -33.23 -56.62
CA ARG A 757 7.67 -33.21 -58.06
C ARG A 757 8.54 -32.00 -58.46
N ASN A 758 9.76 -32.32 -58.89
CA ASN A 758 10.57 -31.75 -59.99
C ASN A 758 10.30 -30.30 -60.44
N LYS A 759 11.27 -29.41 -60.23
CA LYS A 759 12.32 -29.06 -61.21
C LYS A 759 13.46 -28.31 -60.53
#